data_AF-A0A9X1R1B5-F1
#
_entry.id   AF-A0A9X1R1B5-F1
#
_cell.length_a   1.000
_cell.length_b   1.000
_cell.length_c   1.000
_cell.angle_alpha   90.00
_cell.angle_beta   90.00
_cell.angle_gamma   90.00
#
_symmetry.space_group_name_H-M   'P 1'
#
loop_
_entity.id
_entity.type
_entity.pdbx_description
1 polymer ?
#
loop_
_entity_poly.entity_id
_entity_poly.type
_entity_poly.pdbx_seq_one_letter_code
_entity_poly.pdbx_strand_id
1 'polypeptide(L)'
;MADKVARRPRDLAEWHPSKYALWSERWGDAVNEPTSIVLRHPTAPFLRTVPKIDDSNIQRVGNAYLEAVAGNPDIDPPIRLPRVFKTNSPDFFKRRFSGLMRWLPLGWPPADPHDDTAGDPFVSFRVERERAGEIFDQTVILVASEWIPDPSSKLKSTGHFLGSGFGIRVVAHVRPKNKKYEIRITGMTASLPFGPYSTAEVFGLLNKDEKAFAAIFNTDKLARVKAEMSGQLGLKDQSVSIRGVRIATTSDGETALVQWQATSKPETEGGRTGATPYSFVFSGTPTEAGALVSKVELVADAITPGHAWVFPIDPASQQPPADLRKRRPTRSEETLDQYRDDEAITAYRSDPLIFPPTTFPLPSGFTEDERVVVCPGFVIADGPPYPYPPPPYPKPGDPKTVDLPGTSAPPVRSNGFAAISAYNNVRQFFLRLDAYGMSAASYFRITSLPLKIFYRSGVRPGPGKDGQTVNARVLPEGWPVDYVGPTALGDRPILQLHLALGDLSTRARKPWDGTNRSQAKPLGIAADARWIWHEIGHVLLMCSVGELEFRFAHSAGDALAAIVSDPQSQLAGDANWRGATFPWVFTPRRHDRCVSHGWSWGGALHYALSQVPDSTPPRRKGYWTEQILSSSLFRLYRAIGGDTKVVGTPNQPDRTARESASLYSVYLIMRGIQILPTSTTVLANEPDQLVSALIDADIGTIPWNVHWDVTFPPPPYGTSSTKSFSFQRIGGCVHKVIRWAFEVQGLYTAAGTITNAPGLPPPVDIYILDRRPLSEVTPCDDIAYGPGSYNPVSLDWDPQQSGSDAPPLWQADQDAIVVSGGKISVKVGNRGSQQAKNVKVSVWWHAWPSGSAPPKWNDPSPGSTPWKKCTPSPSPGKTINPGAPPVEFKFTFNPPSTGTRYVVLAIATCGDDAANTDPTTLLPCSQLPTALIDLVPNDNNLGLIVVGRP
;
A
#
# COMPACT_ATOMS: atom_id res chain seq x y z
N MET A 1 -22.88 -17.24 17.38
CA MET A 1 -24.23 -16.74 17.78
C MET A 1 -24.96 -15.92 16.70
N ALA A 2 -24.29 -15.46 15.63
CA ALA A 2 -24.81 -14.44 14.71
C ALA A 2 -26.22 -14.71 14.11
N ASP A 3 -26.55 -15.95 13.73
CA ASP A 3 -27.75 -16.24 12.93
C ASP A 3 -29.08 -15.98 13.65
N LYS A 4 -29.14 -16.13 14.98
CA LYS A 4 -30.42 -16.09 15.73
C LYS A 4 -31.05 -14.70 15.85
N VAL A 5 -30.36 -13.63 15.43
CA VAL A 5 -30.87 -12.24 15.49
C VAL A 5 -31.36 -11.74 14.11
N ALA A 6 -30.95 -12.36 13.01
CA ALA A 6 -31.19 -11.85 11.65
C ALA A 6 -32.54 -12.28 11.03
N ARG A 7 -33.67 -11.99 11.68
CA ARG A 7 -35.02 -12.39 11.22
C ARG A 7 -35.66 -11.53 10.10
N ARG A 8 -34.91 -10.64 9.46
CA ARG A 8 -35.27 -9.98 8.18
C ARG A 8 -34.13 -10.15 7.17
N PRO A 9 -34.40 -10.41 5.87
CA PRO A 9 -33.37 -10.37 4.84
C PRO A 9 -32.78 -8.96 4.73
N ARG A 10 -31.51 -8.77 5.10
CA ARG A 10 -30.84 -7.45 5.02
C ARG A 10 -30.66 -6.98 3.57
N ASP A 11 -30.70 -7.91 2.60
CA ASP A 11 -30.62 -7.64 1.16
C ASP A 11 -31.70 -6.69 0.60
N LEU A 12 -32.80 -6.49 1.35
CA LEU A 12 -33.96 -5.68 0.97
C LEU A 12 -34.15 -4.42 1.83
N ALA A 13 -33.21 -4.13 2.73
CA ALA A 13 -33.23 -2.84 3.43
C ALA A 13 -32.69 -1.72 2.52
N GLU A 14 -33.31 -0.55 2.60
CA GLU A 14 -32.72 0.69 2.11
C GLU A 14 -31.52 1.06 2.97
N TRP A 15 -30.45 1.54 2.33
CA TRP A 15 -29.19 1.88 3.00
C TRP A 15 -29.17 3.38 3.29
N HIS A 16 -29.64 3.74 4.48
CA HIS A 16 -29.64 5.10 5.02
C HIS A 16 -28.78 5.18 6.28
N PRO A 17 -27.44 5.11 6.17
CA PRO A 17 -26.54 5.44 7.28
C PRO A 17 -26.56 6.95 7.55
N SER A 18 -26.48 7.30 8.84
CA SER A 18 -26.38 8.68 9.32
C SER A 18 -25.15 9.40 8.74
N LYS A 19 -25.27 10.71 8.55
CA LYS A 19 -24.20 11.56 7.99
C LYS A 19 -22.86 11.54 8.72
N TYR A 20 -22.82 11.10 9.98
CA TYR A 20 -21.57 10.96 10.76
C TYR A 20 -21.01 9.52 10.75
N ALA A 21 -21.83 8.53 10.39
CA ALA A 21 -21.38 7.16 10.08
C ALA A 21 -20.75 7.05 8.67
N LEU A 22 -20.86 8.13 7.89
CA LEU A 22 -20.20 8.34 6.61
C LEU A 22 -19.05 9.33 6.78
N TRP A 23 -17.95 9.12 6.05
CA TRP A 23 -16.96 10.16 5.78
C TRP A 23 -16.93 10.43 4.28
N SER A 24 -17.19 11.68 3.90
CA SER A 24 -17.17 12.17 2.52
C SER A 24 -16.25 13.37 2.43
N GLU A 25 -15.30 13.36 1.50
CA GLU A 25 -14.38 14.47 1.24
C GLU A 25 -14.32 14.77 -0.26
N ARG A 26 -14.07 16.04 -0.62
CA ARG A 26 -14.03 16.52 -2.01
C ARG A 26 -12.96 17.57 -2.21
N TRP A 27 -12.46 17.57 -3.43
CA TRP A 27 -11.54 18.57 -3.96
C TRP A 27 -12.19 19.15 -5.21
N GLY A 28 -12.14 20.48 -5.34
CA GLY A 28 -12.77 21.23 -6.43
C GLY A 28 -11.74 21.95 -7.29
N ASP A 29 -12.13 22.31 -8.51
CA ASP A 29 -11.31 23.15 -9.38
C ASP A 29 -11.44 24.65 -9.04
N ALA A 30 -10.91 25.53 -9.90
CA ALA A 30 -10.95 26.97 -9.69
C ALA A 30 -12.37 27.58 -9.74
N VAL A 31 -13.40 26.84 -10.18
CA VAL A 31 -14.82 27.21 -10.09
C VAL A 31 -15.60 26.33 -9.09
N ASN A 32 -14.89 25.53 -8.30
CA ASN A 32 -15.39 24.65 -7.24
C ASN A 32 -16.30 23.50 -7.74
N GLU A 33 -16.17 23.08 -9.00
CA GLU A 33 -16.74 21.81 -9.46
C GLU A 33 -15.85 20.63 -9.01
N PRO A 34 -16.41 19.50 -8.55
CA PRO A 34 -15.65 18.48 -7.85
C PRO A 34 -14.78 17.65 -8.82
N THR A 35 -13.46 17.76 -8.69
CA THR A 35 -12.47 17.00 -9.47
C THR A 35 -12.20 15.62 -8.89
N SER A 36 -12.35 15.47 -7.57
CA SER A 36 -12.15 14.21 -6.85
C SER A 36 -13.11 14.07 -5.67
N ILE A 37 -13.52 12.83 -5.39
CA ILE A 37 -14.44 12.48 -4.29
C ILE A 37 -13.91 11.23 -3.58
N VAL A 38 -13.88 11.26 -2.25
CA VAL A 38 -13.74 10.08 -1.37
C VAL A 38 -15.06 9.90 -0.60
N LEU A 39 -15.56 8.67 -0.51
CA LEU A 39 -16.63 8.27 0.40
C LEU A 39 -16.26 6.94 1.06
N ARG A 40 -16.22 6.89 2.39
CA ARG A 40 -15.98 5.67 3.18
C ARG A 40 -16.99 5.51 4.31
N HIS A 41 -17.33 4.27 4.60
CA HIS A 41 -18.32 3.88 5.61
C HIS A 41 -18.04 2.46 6.15
N PRO A 42 -16.82 2.22 6.69
CA PRO A 42 -16.34 0.89 7.08
C PRO A 42 -17.24 0.18 8.09
N THR A 43 -17.85 0.93 8.99
CA THR A 43 -18.75 0.45 10.07
C THR A 43 -20.22 0.37 9.65
N ALA A 44 -20.60 0.96 8.51
CA ALA A 44 -21.97 1.02 8.00
C ALA A 44 -22.08 0.51 6.54
N PRO A 45 -21.64 -0.73 6.24
CA PRO A 45 -21.48 -1.20 4.87
C PRO A 45 -22.79 -1.39 4.11
N PHE A 46 -22.73 -1.20 2.79
CA PHE A 46 -23.82 -1.55 1.88
C PHE A 46 -23.75 -3.05 1.53
N LEU A 47 -24.89 -3.75 1.62
CA LEU A 47 -24.97 -5.22 1.58
C LEU A 47 -25.92 -5.73 0.49
N ARG A 48 -25.46 -6.64 -0.36
CA ARG A 48 -26.29 -7.39 -1.34
C ARG A 48 -25.74 -8.80 -1.58
N THR A 49 -26.62 -9.80 -1.65
CA THR A 49 -26.26 -11.18 -2.02
C THR A 49 -26.41 -11.44 -3.53
N VAL A 50 -25.42 -12.09 -4.14
CA VAL A 50 -25.40 -12.49 -5.57
C VAL A 50 -25.18 -14.00 -5.74
N PRO A 51 -25.71 -14.64 -6.81
CA PRO A 51 -25.56 -16.08 -7.02
C PRO A 51 -24.15 -16.48 -7.47
N LYS A 52 -23.45 -15.60 -8.19
CA LYS A 52 -22.07 -15.78 -8.65
C LYS A 52 -21.38 -14.41 -8.79
N ILE A 53 -20.05 -14.42 -8.75
CA ILE A 53 -19.20 -13.27 -9.07
C ILE A 53 -19.02 -13.22 -10.58
N ASP A 54 -19.76 -12.33 -11.24
CA ASP A 54 -19.61 -11.99 -12.66
C ASP A 54 -20.04 -10.53 -12.91
N ASP A 55 -19.70 -9.97 -14.07
CA ASP A 55 -20.05 -8.60 -14.46
C ASP A 55 -21.54 -8.28 -14.27
N SER A 56 -22.42 -9.15 -14.75
CA SER A 56 -23.87 -8.90 -14.76
C SER A 56 -24.44 -8.74 -13.35
N ASN A 57 -23.90 -9.49 -12.38
CA ASN A 57 -24.26 -9.41 -10.97
C ASN A 57 -23.52 -8.31 -10.23
N ILE A 58 -22.20 -8.19 -10.39
CA ILE A 58 -21.39 -7.28 -9.58
C ILE A 58 -21.56 -5.82 -10.01
N GLN A 59 -21.66 -5.54 -11.31
CA GLN A 59 -21.99 -4.19 -11.83
C GLN A 59 -23.43 -3.77 -11.48
N ARG A 60 -24.34 -4.74 -11.27
CA ARG A 60 -25.69 -4.47 -10.75
C ARG A 60 -25.66 -4.05 -9.27
N VAL A 61 -24.79 -4.67 -8.46
CA VAL A 61 -24.56 -4.24 -7.07
C VAL A 61 -23.88 -2.86 -7.04
N GLY A 62 -22.89 -2.63 -7.91
CA GLY A 62 -22.24 -1.33 -8.08
C GLY A 62 -23.23 -0.21 -8.42
N ASN A 63 -24.08 -0.37 -9.44
CA ASN A 63 -25.11 0.63 -9.76
C ASN A 63 -26.09 0.86 -8.61
N ALA A 64 -26.58 -0.20 -7.96
CA ALA A 64 -27.51 -0.06 -6.83
C ALA A 64 -26.88 0.65 -5.62
N TYR A 65 -25.55 0.56 -5.45
CA TYR A 65 -24.80 1.33 -4.47
C TYR A 65 -24.64 2.79 -4.90
N LEU A 66 -24.22 3.08 -6.14
CA LEU A 66 -24.10 4.47 -6.63
C LEU A 66 -25.45 5.21 -6.64
N GLU A 67 -26.55 4.51 -6.94
CA GLU A 67 -27.91 5.04 -6.84
C GLU A 67 -28.30 5.35 -5.39
N ALA A 68 -27.90 4.51 -4.42
CA ALA A 68 -28.12 4.77 -3.00
C ALA A 68 -27.24 5.92 -2.47
N VAL A 69 -26.00 6.06 -2.92
CA VAL A 69 -25.11 7.18 -2.60
C VAL A 69 -25.65 8.50 -3.13
N ALA A 70 -26.05 8.56 -4.41
CA ALA A 70 -26.60 9.77 -5.02
C ALA A 70 -27.99 10.15 -4.47
N GLY A 71 -28.72 9.18 -3.91
CA GLY A 71 -30.03 9.37 -3.29
C GLY A 71 -30.02 9.64 -1.78
N ASN A 72 -28.87 9.54 -1.10
CA ASN A 72 -28.81 9.69 0.37
C ASN A 72 -28.77 11.20 0.76
N PRO A 73 -29.80 11.73 1.45
CA PRO A 73 -29.85 13.14 1.84
C PRO A 73 -28.90 13.51 2.99
N ASP A 74 -28.36 12.53 3.71
CA ASP A 74 -27.37 12.73 4.78
C ASP A 74 -25.96 12.99 4.22
N ILE A 75 -25.72 12.81 2.92
CA ILE A 75 -24.45 13.20 2.30
C ILE A 75 -24.50 14.68 1.89
N ASP A 76 -23.80 15.52 2.66
CA ASP A 76 -23.78 16.98 2.49
C ASP A 76 -22.35 17.48 2.17
N PRO A 77 -22.12 18.20 1.05
CA PRO A 77 -23.05 18.41 -0.06
C PRO A 77 -23.44 17.09 -0.76
N PRO A 78 -24.54 17.00 -1.53
CA PRO A 78 -24.93 15.76 -2.22
C PRO A 78 -23.90 15.27 -3.24
N ILE A 79 -23.64 13.95 -3.30
CA ILE A 79 -22.75 13.34 -4.30
C ILE A 79 -23.49 13.25 -5.65
N ARG A 80 -23.07 14.08 -6.62
CA ARG A 80 -23.52 14.00 -8.01
C ARG A 80 -22.49 13.21 -8.81
N LEU A 81 -22.87 12.05 -9.32
CA LEU A 81 -22.01 11.21 -10.17
C LEU A 81 -22.56 11.13 -11.60
N PRO A 82 -21.69 11.02 -12.62
CA PRO A 82 -22.13 10.63 -13.95
C PRO A 82 -22.76 9.22 -13.92
N ARG A 83 -23.81 9.02 -14.72
CA ARG A 83 -24.50 7.73 -14.79
C ARG A 83 -23.59 6.67 -15.40
N VAL A 84 -23.30 5.60 -14.64
CA VAL A 84 -22.46 4.49 -15.12
C VAL A 84 -23.29 3.42 -15.84
N PHE A 85 -22.88 3.09 -17.07
CA PHE A 85 -23.48 2.01 -17.86
C PHE A 85 -22.78 0.67 -17.63
N LYS A 86 -23.53 -0.44 -17.75
CA LYS A 86 -22.95 -1.78 -17.84
C LYS A 86 -22.13 -1.93 -19.12
N THR A 87 -21.10 -2.78 -19.09
CA THR A 87 -20.17 -3.02 -20.20
C THR A 87 -20.88 -3.36 -21.52
N ASN A 88 -21.96 -4.16 -21.48
CA ASN A 88 -22.65 -4.66 -22.66
C ASN A 88 -23.94 -3.87 -23.03
N SER A 89 -24.05 -2.60 -22.62
CA SER A 89 -25.27 -1.80 -22.85
C SER A 89 -25.35 -1.20 -24.28
N PRO A 90 -26.47 -1.36 -25.02
CA PRO A 90 -26.60 -0.88 -26.41
C PRO A 90 -27.26 0.52 -26.56
N ASP A 91 -27.58 1.21 -25.46
CA ASP A 91 -28.52 2.34 -25.46
C ASP A 91 -27.90 3.75 -25.51
N PHE A 92 -26.57 3.86 -25.66
CA PHE A 92 -25.78 5.10 -25.49
C PHE A 92 -26.40 6.35 -26.16
N PHE A 93 -26.56 6.34 -27.49
CA PHE A 93 -27.07 7.50 -28.25
C PHE A 93 -28.56 7.83 -28.06
N LYS A 94 -29.36 7.02 -27.34
CA LYS A 94 -30.81 7.26 -27.21
C LYS A 94 -31.17 8.38 -26.21
N ARG A 95 -30.20 8.94 -25.47
CA ARG A 95 -30.45 9.92 -24.41
C ARG A 95 -29.40 11.04 -24.46
N ARG A 96 -29.81 12.23 -24.93
CA ARG A 96 -28.97 13.42 -25.22
C ARG A 96 -28.08 13.97 -24.08
N PHE A 97 -28.16 13.43 -22.86
CA PHE A 97 -27.54 14.02 -21.66
C PHE A 97 -27.00 13.00 -20.64
N SER A 98 -26.74 11.74 -21.01
CA SER A 98 -26.31 10.71 -20.04
C SER A 98 -24.95 10.11 -20.32
N GLY A 99 -23.90 10.74 -19.77
CA GLY A 99 -22.66 10.13 -19.23
C GLY A 99 -21.76 9.31 -20.16
N LEU A 100 -20.47 9.68 -20.24
CA LEU A 100 -19.43 8.87 -20.89
C LEU A 100 -19.00 7.63 -20.08
N MET A 101 -19.39 7.47 -18.81
CA MET A 101 -18.83 6.41 -17.95
C MET A 101 -19.48 5.04 -18.12
N ARG A 102 -18.64 4.00 -18.21
CA ARG A 102 -19.02 2.58 -18.31
C ARG A 102 -18.15 1.72 -17.39
N TRP A 103 -18.75 0.69 -16.79
CA TRP A 103 -18.01 -0.31 -16.00
C TRP A 103 -17.04 -1.10 -16.87
N LEU A 104 -15.82 -1.25 -16.37
CA LEU A 104 -14.78 -2.11 -16.90
C LEU A 104 -15.10 -3.58 -16.58
N PRO A 105 -14.91 -4.53 -17.51
CA PRO A 105 -15.20 -5.95 -17.30
C PRO A 105 -14.32 -6.57 -16.20
N LEU A 106 -14.79 -7.63 -15.54
CA LEU A 106 -14.06 -8.30 -14.47
C LEU A 106 -12.95 -9.24 -15.01
N GLY A 107 -11.79 -8.67 -15.35
CA GLY A 107 -10.72 -9.36 -16.12
C GLY A 107 -9.45 -9.76 -15.35
N TRP A 108 -9.25 -9.35 -14.09
CA TRP A 108 -8.03 -9.68 -13.33
C TRP A 108 -8.32 -10.40 -11.99
N PRO A 109 -7.51 -11.39 -11.56
CA PRO A 109 -6.56 -12.13 -12.41
C PRO A 109 -7.32 -12.82 -13.55
N PRO A 110 -6.65 -13.07 -14.70
CA PRO A 110 -7.30 -13.63 -15.88
C PRO A 110 -7.71 -15.09 -15.63
N ALA A 111 -8.67 -15.59 -16.43
CA ALA A 111 -9.09 -16.99 -16.35
C ALA A 111 -8.07 -17.96 -16.98
N ASP A 112 -7.35 -17.47 -17.99
CA ASP A 112 -6.17 -18.10 -18.59
C ASP A 112 -5.11 -17.00 -18.75
N PRO A 113 -3.89 -17.12 -18.21
CA PRO A 113 -2.82 -16.12 -18.38
C PRO A 113 -2.28 -16.04 -19.83
N HIS A 114 -2.69 -16.93 -20.73
CA HIS A 114 -2.26 -16.97 -22.13
C HIS A 114 -3.29 -16.41 -23.13
N ASP A 115 -4.45 -15.92 -22.66
CA ASP A 115 -5.43 -15.22 -23.51
C ASP A 115 -4.87 -13.86 -23.98
N ASP A 116 -5.16 -13.43 -25.22
CA ASP A 116 -4.71 -12.13 -25.75
C ASP A 116 -5.17 -10.93 -24.90
N THR A 117 -6.26 -11.11 -24.14
CA THR A 117 -6.84 -10.14 -23.19
C THR A 117 -6.33 -10.30 -21.75
N ALA A 118 -5.45 -11.28 -21.47
CA ALA A 118 -4.92 -11.64 -20.15
C ALA A 118 -3.94 -10.63 -19.54
N GLY A 119 -4.28 -9.35 -19.60
CA GLY A 119 -3.50 -8.31 -18.96
C GLY A 119 -4.06 -6.90 -19.06
N ASP A 120 -5.22 -6.73 -19.71
CA ASP A 120 -5.88 -5.44 -19.88
C ASP A 120 -6.01 -4.70 -18.52
N PRO A 121 -5.40 -3.51 -18.33
CA PRO A 121 -5.60 -2.66 -17.17
C PRO A 121 -6.96 -1.95 -17.17
N PHE A 122 -7.70 -1.93 -18.28
CA PHE A 122 -9.08 -1.45 -18.34
C PHE A 122 -10.08 -2.52 -17.87
N VAL A 123 -9.81 -3.09 -16.70
CA VAL A 123 -10.62 -4.12 -16.05
C VAL A 123 -11.02 -3.72 -14.63
N SER A 124 -12.22 -4.11 -14.22
CA SER A 124 -12.50 -4.35 -12.80
C SER A 124 -11.66 -5.56 -12.37
N PHE A 125 -11.10 -5.53 -11.16
CA PHE A 125 -10.15 -6.55 -10.73
C PHE A 125 -10.50 -7.16 -9.39
N ARG A 126 -10.10 -8.42 -9.20
CA ARG A 126 -10.12 -9.12 -7.92
C ARG A 126 -8.74 -8.98 -7.29
N VAL A 127 -8.71 -8.74 -5.99
CA VAL A 127 -7.54 -9.08 -5.17
C VAL A 127 -7.95 -10.22 -4.25
N GLU A 128 -7.12 -11.25 -4.20
CA GLU A 128 -7.37 -12.49 -3.46
C GLU A 128 -6.23 -12.70 -2.46
N ARG A 129 -6.43 -13.55 -1.46
CA ARG A 129 -5.34 -14.17 -0.70
C ARG A 129 -5.43 -15.67 -0.88
N GLU A 130 -4.38 -16.28 -1.39
CA GLU A 130 -4.30 -17.72 -1.62
C GLU A 130 -3.31 -18.36 -0.64
N ARG A 131 -3.52 -19.63 -0.29
CA ARG A 131 -2.46 -20.49 0.23
C ARG A 131 -2.72 -21.92 -0.26
N ALA A 132 -1.74 -22.49 -0.96
CA ALA A 132 -1.82 -23.85 -1.52
C ALA A 132 -3.10 -24.15 -2.33
N GLY A 133 -3.53 -23.21 -3.19
CA GLY A 133 -4.73 -23.35 -4.03
C GLY A 133 -6.07 -23.02 -3.36
N GLU A 134 -6.11 -22.76 -2.04
CA GLU A 134 -7.33 -22.31 -1.35
C GLU A 134 -7.35 -20.78 -1.22
N ILE A 135 -8.49 -20.15 -1.53
CA ILE A 135 -8.72 -18.70 -1.42
C ILE A 135 -9.30 -18.37 -0.03
N PHE A 136 -8.54 -17.61 0.76
CA PHE A 136 -8.87 -17.24 2.13
C PHE A 136 -9.62 -15.92 2.27
N ASP A 137 -9.37 -14.95 1.38
CA ASP A 137 -10.28 -13.82 1.15
C ASP A 137 -10.25 -13.35 -0.32
N GLN A 138 -11.30 -12.62 -0.70
CA GLN A 138 -11.47 -12.02 -2.02
C GLN A 138 -12.14 -10.65 -1.87
N THR A 139 -11.59 -9.63 -2.53
CA THR A 139 -12.20 -8.31 -2.66
C THR A 139 -12.22 -7.92 -4.14
N VAL A 140 -13.38 -7.55 -4.66
CA VAL A 140 -13.55 -7.01 -6.01
C VAL A 140 -13.41 -5.49 -5.93
N ILE A 141 -12.54 -4.93 -6.77
CA ILE A 141 -12.45 -3.50 -7.04
C ILE A 141 -13.14 -3.26 -8.37
N LEU A 142 -14.36 -2.72 -8.30
CA LEU A 142 -15.11 -2.30 -9.48
C LEU A 142 -14.57 -0.97 -9.95
N VAL A 143 -14.30 -0.86 -11.25
CA VAL A 143 -13.81 0.38 -11.85
C VAL A 143 -14.69 0.74 -13.04
N ALA A 144 -15.09 2.00 -13.12
CA ALA A 144 -15.72 2.60 -14.29
C ALA A 144 -14.80 3.69 -14.85
N SER A 145 -14.71 3.76 -16.18
CA SER A 145 -13.91 4.74 -16.92
C SER A 145 -14.80 5.44 -17.95
N GLU A 146 -14.38 6.61 -18.42
CA GLU A 146 -14.94 7.19 -19.64
C GLU A 146 -14.73 6.28 -20.86
N TRP A 147 -15.74 6.24 -21.71
CA TRP A 147 -15.90 5.36 -22.86
C TRP A 147 -16.62 6.10 -24.00
N ILE A 148 -16.19 5.84 -25.24
CA ILE A 148 -16.84 6.33 -26.46
C ILE A 148 -17.26 5.17 -27.37
N PRO A 149 -18.40 5.26 -28.08
CA PRO A 149 -18.81 4.26 -29.05
C PRO A 149 -17.88 4.27 -30.27
N ASP A 150 -17.70 3.11 -30.89
CA ASP A 150 -17.08 2.98 -32.22
C ASP A 150 -18.12 3.34 -33.31
N PRO A 151 -17.94 4.44 -34.06
CA PRO A 151 -18.89 4.88 -35.09
C PRO A 151 -18.82 4.06 -36.38
N SER A 152 -17.80 3.20 -36.55
CA SER A 152 -17.68 2.32 -37.72
C SER A 152 -18.48 1.01 -37.57
N SER A 153 -18.81 0.63 -36.33
CA SER A 153 -19.47 -0.63 -36.01
C SER A 153 -21.00 -0.57 -36.14
N LYS A 154 -21.57 -1.67 -36.65
CA LYS A 154 -23.03 -1.90 -36.69
C LYS A 154 -23.60 -2.32 -35.33
N LEU A 155 -22.75 -2.70 -34.36
CA LEU A 155 -23.11 -3.13 -33.02
C LEU A 155 -22.99 -1.96 -32.03
N LYS A 156 -24.12 -1.41 -31.57
CA LYS A 156 -24.19 -0.24 -30.66
C LYS A 156 -23.62 -0.46 -29.24
N SER A 157 -22.94 -1.56 -29.02
CA SER A 157 -22.25 -1.92 -27.78
C SER A 157 -20.72 -1.79 -27.86
N THR A 158 -20.12 -1.77 -29.06
CA THR A 158 -18.66 -1.69 -29.26
C THR A 158 -18.14 -0.25 -29.21
N GLY A 159 -16.90 -0.07 -28.76
CA GLY A 159 -16.28 1.22 -28.54
C GLY A 159 -15.15 1.15 -27.53
N HIS A 160 -14.46 2.27 -27.29
CA HIS A 160 -13.16 2.33 -26.63
C HIS A 160 -13.23 3.06 -25.28
N PHE A 161 -12.53 2.54 -24.27
CA PHE A 161 -12.25 3.28 -23.04
C PHE A 161 -11.14 4.32 -23.29
N LEU A 162 -11.28 5.51 -22.71
CA LEU A 162 -10.42 6.65 -23.05
C LEU A 162 -9.08 6.70 -22.29
N GLY A 163 -8.98 6.06 -21.12
CA GLY A 163 -7.79 6.18 -20.27
C GLY A 163 -7.52 7.58 -19.73
N SER A 164 -8.56 8.42 -19.61
CA SER A 164 -8.44 9.85 -19.28
C SER A 164 -7.93 10.13 -17.86
N GLY A 165 -7.92 9.13 -16.97
CA GLY A 165 -7.72 9.30 -15.53
C GLY A 165 -9.01 9.69 -14.77
N PHE A 166 -10.14 9.81 -15.49
CA PHE A 166 -11.46 10.06 -14.92
C PHE A 166 -12.30 8.78 -14.87
N GLY A 167 -12.85 8.50 -13.70
CA GLY A 167 -13.52 7.24 -13.39
C GLY A 167 -14.00 7.13 -11.94
N ILE A 168 -14.63 6.00 -11.64
CA ILE A 168 -15.18 5.67 -10.31
C ILE A 168 -14.69 4.28 -9.89
N ARG A 169 -14.06 4.20 -8.71
CA ARG A 169 -13.68 2.95 -8.03
C ARG A 169 -14.65 2.67 -6.89
N VAL A 170 -15.18 1.45 -6.80
CA VAL A 170 -16.00 0.95 -5.68
C VAL A 170 -15.37 -0.32 -5.11
N VAL A 171 -15.22 -0.38 -3.78
CA VAL A 171 -14.58 -1.52 -3.09
C VAL A 171 -15.66 -2.46 -2.58
N ALA A 172 -15.61 -3.74 -3.01
CA ALA A 172 -16.64 -4.73 -2.76
C ALA A 172 -16.04 -6.04 -2.24
N HIS A 173 -16.01 -6.22 -0.92
CA HIS A 173 -15.52 -7.46 -0.30
C HIS A 173 -16.50 -8.61 -0.51
N VAL A 174 -15.97 -9.82 -0.71
CA VAL A 174 -16.76 -11.02 -1.05
C VAL A 174 -16.68 -12.06 0.06
N ARG A 175 -17.84 -12.54 0.52
CA ARG A 175 -17.96 -13.63 1.50
C ARG A 175 -18.92 -14.72 1.03
N PRO A 176 -18.56 -16.02 1.06
CA PRO A 176 -19.50 -17.10 0.77
C PRO A 176 -20.61 -17.16 1.81
N LYS A 177 -21.84 -17.42 1.34
CA LYS A 177 -23.03 -17.52 2.20
C LYS A 177 -24.07 -18.42 1.54
N ASN A 178 -24.26 -19.62 2.06
CA ASN A 178 -25.32 -20.57 1.65
C ASN A 178 -25.38 -20.81 0.12
N LYS A 179 -24.25 -21.19 -0.49
CA LYS A 179 -24.07 -21.40 -1.95
C LYS A 179 -24.32 -20.14 -2.81
N LYS A 180 -24.22 -18.95 -2.20
CA LYS A 180 -24.21 -17.63 -2.84
C LYS A 180 -23.02 -16.83 -2.30
N TYR A 181 -22.85 -15.60 -2.78
CA TYR A 181 -21.86 -14.65 -2.27
C TYR A 181 -22.55 -13.42 -1.69
N GLU A 182 -22.23 -13.08 -0.46
CA GLU A 182 -22.58 -11.80 0.16
C GLU A 182 -21.51 -10.77 -0.23
N ILE A 183 -21.95 -9.64 -0.79
CA ILE A 183 -21.10 -8.52 -1.20
C ILE A 183 -21.25 -7.41 -0.17
N ARG A 184 -20.13 -6.96 0.39
CA ARG A 184 -20.02 -5.88 1.38
C ARG A 184 -19.23 -4.73 0.77
N ILE A 185 -19.90 -3.63 0.42
CA ILE A 185 -19.26 -2.40 -0.03
C ILE A 185 -18.97 -1.49 1.18
N THR A 186 -17.74 -0.99 1.26
CA THR A 186 -17.21 -0.14 2.35
C THR A 186 -16.94 1.30 1.94
N GLY A 187 -16.88 1.58 0.64
CA GLY A 187 -16.65 2.93 0.12
C GLY A 187 -16.42 2.99 -1.39
N MET A 188 -16.17 4.22 -1.86
CA MET A 188 -15.79 4.55 -3.22
C MET A 188 -14.84 5.74 -3.30
N THR A 189 -14.11 5.82 -4.41
CA THR A 189 -13.24 6.95 -4.76
C THR A 189 -13.46 7.30 -6.23
N ALA A 190 -13.65 8.57 -6.56
CA ALA A 190 -13.87 9.03 -7.93
C ALA A 190 -12.93 10.16 -8.32
N SER A 191 -12.59 10.21 -9.60
CA SER A 191 -11.88 11.27 -10.31
C SER A 191 -12.80 11.71 -11.46
N LEU A 192 -13.17 12.99 -11.54
CA LEU A 192 -14.26 13.47 -12.40
C LEU A 192 -13.75 14.52 -13.42
N PRO A 193 -14.27 14.56 -14.66
CA PRO A 193 -13.79 15.49 -15.68
C PRO A 193 -14.15 16.95 -15.39
N PHE A 194 -13.17 17.86 -15.47
CA PHE A 194 -13.30 19.27 -15.10
C PHE A 194 -12.58 20.22 -16.09
N GLY A 195 -12.89 21.52 -16.03
CA GLY A 195 -12.33 22.55 -16.92
C GLY A 195 -12.44 22.20 -18.42
N PRO A 196 -11.39 22.40 -19.23
CA PRO A 196 -11.39 22.11 -20.68
C PRO A 196 -11.43 20.60 -21.02
N TYR A 197 -11.49 19.75 -20.00
CA TYR A 197 -11.75 18.31 -20.13
C TYR A 197 -13.18 17.95 -19.71
N SER A 198 -14.03 18.93 -19.38
CA SER A 198 -15.39 18.67 -18.90
C SER A 198 -16.19 17.86 -19.92
N THR A 199 -16.99 16.91 -19.42
CA THR A 199 -17.82 16.05 -20.28
C THR A 199 -18.77 16.88 -21.16
N ALA A 200 -19.17 18.08 -20.73
CA ALA A 200 -20.03 18.97 -21.50
C ALA A 200 -19.32 19.57 -22.73
N GLU A 201 -18.08 20.07 -22.59
CA GLU A 201 -17.31 20.62 -23.71
C GLU A 201 -16.91 19.52 -24.72
N VAL A 202 -16.38 18.41 -24.22
CA VAL A 202 -15.97 17.27 -25.06
C VAL A 202 -17.17 16.68 -25.80
N PHE A 203 -18.34 16.55 -25.15
CA PHE A 203 -19.57 16.13 -25.81
C PHE A 203 -20.12 17.19 -26.77
N GLY A 204 -19.91 18.48 -26.50
CA GLY A 204 -20.21 19.58 -27.41
C GLY A 204 -19.44 19.47 -28.73
N LEU A 205 -18.13 19.21 -28.67
CA LEU A 205 -17.29 18.94 -29.85
C LEU A 205 -17.73 17.66 -30.59
N LEU A 206 -17.95 16.55 -29.86
CA LEU A 206 -18.41 15.27 -30.43
C LEU A 206 -19.71 15.39 -31.24
N ASN A 207 -20.65 16.23 -30.82
CA ASN A 207 -21.90 16.47 -31.55
C ASN A 207 -21.75 17.49 -32.71
N LYS A 208 -20.72 18.34 -32.70
CA LYS A 208 -20.43 19.29 -33.79
C LYS A 208 -19.75 18.61 -34.97
N ASP A 209 -18.74 17.76 -34.74
CA ASP A 209 -18.06 17.01 -35.81
C ASP A 209 -17.70 15.57 -35.40
N GLU A 210 -18.73 14.73 -35.38
CA GLU A 210 -18.64 13.27 -35.21
C GLU A 210 -17.65 12.61 -36.20
N LYS A 211 -17.44 13.20 -37.39
CA LYS A 211 -16.60 12.61 -38.46
C LYS A 211 -15.12 12.99 -38.34
N ALA A 212 -14.79 14.16 -37.80
CA ALA A 212 -13.44 14.52 -37.40
C ALA A 212 -13.02 13.78 -36.12
N PHE A 213 -13.95 13.47 -35.21
CA PHE A 213 -13.64 12.64 -34.05
C PHE A 213 -13.49 11.16 -34.41
N ALA A 214 -14.35 10.62 -35.29
CA ALA A 214 -14.20 9.29 -35.87
C ALA A 214 -12.87 9.11 -36.62
N ALA A 215 -12.25 10.21 -37.11
CA ALA A 215 -10.95 10.18 -37.77
C ALA A 215 -9.83 9.63 -36.88
N ILE A 216 -9.91 9.87 -35.57
CA ILE A 216 -8.89 9.47 -34.57
C ILE A 216 -8.76 7.93 -34.50
N PHE A 217 -9.83 7.20 -34.85
CA PHE A 217 -9.90 5.74 -34.83
C PHE A 217 -10.07 5.14 -36.24
N ASN A 218 -10.18 5.96 -37.28
CA ASN A 218 -10.28 5.53 -38.67
C ASN A 218 -8.91 5.09 -39.21
N THR A 219 -8.80 3.85 -39.68
CA THR A 219 -7.53 3.25 -40.12
C THR A 219 -6.77 4.04 -41.17
N ASP A 220 -7.47 4.69 -42.11
CA ASP A 220 -6.85 5.31 -43.28
C ASP A 220 -6.26 6.68 -42.92
N LYS A 221 -7.00 7.45 -42.11
CA LYS A 221 -6.49 8.71 -41.53
C LYS A 221 -5.41 8.44 -40.47
N LEU A 222 -5.57 7.40 -39.66
CA LEU A 222 -4.54 6.96 -38.72
C LEU A 222 -3.27 6.49 -39.45
N ALA A 223 -3.40 5.83 -40.61
CA ALA A 223 -2.26 5.46 -41.46
C ALA A 223 -1.54 6.70 -42.02
N ARG A 224 -2.27 7.75 -42.42
CA ARG A 224 -1.66 9.03 -42.80
C ARG A 224 -0.90 9.68 -41.65
N VAL A 225 -1.50 9.80 -40.47
CA VAL A 225 -0.83 10.35 -39.27
C VAL A 225 0.42 9.54 -38.91
N LYS A 226 0.35 8.21 -39.00
CA LYS A 226 1.52 7.32 -38.85
C LYS A 226 2.60 7.53 -39.92
N ALA A 227 2.23 7.78 -41.17
CA ALA A 227 3.18 8.06 -42.25
C ALA A 227 3.88 9.42 -42.04
N GLU A 228 3.14 10.45 -41.64
CA GLU A 228 3.69 11.76 -41.26
C GLU A 228 4.71 11.64 -40.11
N MET A 229 4.40 10.84 -39.08
CA MET A 229 5.34 10.51 -37.99
C MET A 229 6.54 9.69 -38.47
N SER A 230 6.32 8.71 -39.35
CA SER A 230 7.38 7.84 -39.88
C SER A 230 8.41 8.65 -40.67
N GLY A 231 7.94 9.51 -41.57
CA GLY A 231 8.77 10.41 -42.38
C GLY A 231 9.55 11.41 -41.54
N GLN A 232 8.93 12.03 -40.53
CA GLN A 232 9.62 12.95 -39.61
C GLN A 232 10.69 12.26 -38.73
N LEU A 233 10.69 10.93 -38.61
CA LEU A 233 11.60 10.18 -37.73
C LEU A 233 12.58 9.25 -38.46
N GLY A 234 12.51 9.17 -39.80
CA GLY A 234 13.36 8.29 -40.62
C GLY A 234 13.00 6.81 -40.49
N LEU A 235 11.72 6.49 -40.30
CA LEU A 235 11.21 5.13 -40.09
C LEU A 235 10.52 4.60 -41.36
N LYS A 236 10.51 3.27 -41.56
CA LYS A 236 9.73 2.62 -42.63
C LYS A 236 8.21 2.83 -42.43
N ASP A 237 7.47 2.94 -43.52
CA ASP A 237 6.00 2.98 -43.49
C ASP A 237 5.41 1.78 -42.73
N GLN A 238 4.27 1.99 -42.08
CA GLN A 238 3.58 1.01 -41.22
C GLN A 238 4.40 0.47 -40.02
N SER A 239 5.59 1.03 -39.73
CA SER A 239 6.36 0.70 -38.53
C SER A 239 5.80 1.34 -37.25
N VAL A 240 4.94 2.37 -37.37
CA VAL A 240 4.50 3.21 -36.24
C VAL A 240 3.17 2.76 -35.62
N SER A 241 3.19 2.56 -34.30
CA SER A 241 2.03 2.25 -33.45
C SER A 241 1.75 3.39 -32.47
N ILE A 242 0.52 3.90 -32.48
CA ILE A 242 0.03 4.94 -31.57
C ILE A 242 -0.43 4.28 -30.26
N ARG A 243 -0.19 4.94 -29.12
CA ARG A 243 -0.28 4.36 -27.76
C ARG A 243 -1.30 5.04 -26.85
N GLY A 244 -1.71 6.27 -27.16
CA GLY A 244 -2.65 7.06 -26.36
C GLY A 244 -3.00 8.36 -27.06
N VAL A 245 -4.15 8.93 -26.71
CA VAL A 245 -4.67 10.19 -27.29
C VAL A 245 -5.30 11.03 -26.17
N ARG A 246 -4.78 12.24 -25.95
CA ARG A 246 -5.43 13.25 -25.10
C ARG A 246 -6.06 14.33 -25.98
N ILE A 247 -7.29 14.71 -25.65
CA ILE A 247 -8.12 15.65 -26.40
C ILE A 247 -8.50 16.80 -25.47
N ALA A 248 -8.40 18.03 -25.96
CA ALA A 248 -8.75 19.25 -25.24
C ALA A 248 -9.41 20.26 -26.17
N THR A 249 -10.27 21.11 -25.62
CA THR A 249 -10.62 22.40 -26.23
C THR A 249 -9.38 23.31 -26.23
N THR A 250 -9.12 24.01 -27.34
CA THR A 250 -8.29 25.23 -27.32
C THR A 250 -9.06 26.38 -26.66
N SER A 251 -8.38 27.49 -26.36
CA SER A 251 -8.97 28.64 -25.65
C SER A 251 -10.09 29.39 -26.40
N ASP A 252 -10.41 28.99 -27.62
CA ASP A 252 -11.58 29.43 -28.40
C ASP A 252 -12.84 28.58 -28.14
N GLY A 253 -12.70 27.38 -27.56
CA GLY A 253 -13.79 26.40 -27.38
C GLY A 253 -14.24 25.70 -28.69
N GLU A 254 -13.53 25.90 -29.80
CA GLU A 254 -13.94 25.45 -31.14
C GLU A 254 -12.95 24.48 -31.79
N THR A 255 -11.64 24.63 -31.54
CA THR A 255 -10.62 23.73 -32.13
C THR A 255 -10.25 22.59 -31.16
N ALA A 256 -10.20 21.36 -31.67
CA ALA A 256 -9.76 20.19 -30.90
C ALA A 256 -8.23 20.02 -31.00
N LEU A 257 -7.53 20.23 -29.89
CA LEU A 257 -6.10 19.87 -29.78
C LEU A 257 -5.96 18.37 -29.54
N VAL A 258 -5.07 17.71 -30.28
CA VAL A 258 -4.80 16.28 -30.13
C VAL A 258 -3.32 16.03 -29.88
N GLN A 259 -3.01 15.48 -28.70
CA GLN A 259 -1.67 15.01 -28.38
C GLN A 259 -1.55 13.53 -28.75
N TRP A 260 -0.63 13.22 -29.67
CA TRP A 260 -0.42 11.90 -30.23
C TRP A 260 0.82 11.24 -29.62
N GLN A 261 0.69 10.05 -29.04
CA GLN A 261 1.82 9.31 -28.46
C GLN A 261 2.10 8.05 -29.28
N ALA A 262 3.37 7.75 -29.62
CA ALA A 262 3.69 6.74 -30.62
C ALA A 262 5.01 5.98 -30.38
N THR A 263 5.21 4.89 -31.13
CA THR A 263 6.29 3.91 -31.01
C THR A 263 6.64 3.28 -32.36
N SER A 264 7.88 2.83 -32.59
CA SER A 264 8.34 2.18 -33.83
C SER A 264 8.67 0.70 -33.68
N LYS A 265 8.39 -0.12 -34.71
CA LYS A 265 8.91 -1.49 -34.84
C LYS A 265 10.43 -1.52 -35.12
N PRO A 266 11.16 -2.58 -34.73
CA PRO A 266 12.56 -2.76 -35.07
C PRO A 266 12.74 -3.18 -36.55
N GLU A 267 13.92 -2.90 -37.10
CA GLU A 267 14.32 -3.35 -38.43
C GLU A 267 15.43 -4.41 -38.34
N THR A 268 15.25 -5.55 -39.02
CA THR A 268 16.18 -6.68 -39.01
C THR A 268 16.55 -7.12 -40.43
N GLU A 269 17.84 -7.06 -40.76
CA GLU A 269 18.42 -7.75 -41.91
C GLU A 269 19.60 -8.60 -41.44
N GLY A 270 19.73 -9.82 -41.99
CA GLY A 270 20.90 -10.69 -41.74
C GLY A 270 21.21 -11.02 -40.27
N GLY A 271 20.23 -10.91 -39.36
CA GLY A 271 20.44 -11.12 -37.92
C GLY A 271 21.12 -9.94 -37.19
N ARG A 272 21.15 -8.74 -37.79
CA ARG A 272 21.54 -7.49 -37.11
C ARG A 272 20.39 -6.49 -37.14
N THR A 273 20.15 -5.84 -36.00
CA THR A 273 19.21 -4.72 -35.90
C THR A 273 19.90 -3.42 -36.32
N GLY A 274 19.47 -2.84 -37.44
CA GLY A 274 20.08 -1.61 -37.99
C GLY A 274 19.71 -0.35 -37.19
N ALA A 275 18.50 -0.33 -36.63
CA ALA A 275 18.02 0.65 -35.68
C ALA A 275 17.22 -0.04 -34.57
N THR A 276 17.39 0.44 -33.34
CA THR A 276 16.76 -0.02 -32.11
C THR A 276 15.45 0.76 -31.87
N PRO A 277 14.36 0.13 -31.38
CA PRO A 277 13.02 0.71 -31.46
C PRO A 277 12.82 1.89 -30.51
N TYR A 278 12.12 2.92 -30.99
CA TYR A 278 11.92 4.18 -30.26
C TYR A 278 10.46 4.36 -29.82
N SER A 279 10.25 5.06 -28.70
CA SER A 279 8.99 5.75 -28.40
C SER A 279 9.15 7.27 -28.42
N PHE A 280 8.12 7.97 -28.90
CA PHE A 280 8.14 9.40 -29.19
C PHE A 280 6.73 10.02 -29.07
N VAL A 281 6.69 11.32 -28.78
CA VAL A 281 5.43 12.09 -28.61
C VAL A 281 5.33 13.18 -29.68
N PHE A 282 4.11 13.44 -30.14
CA PHE A 282 3.72 14.44 -31.12
C PHE A 282 2.55 15.29 -30.63
N SER A 283 2.40 16.52 -31.13
CA SER A 283 1.28 17.42 -30.81
C SER A 283 0.71 18.06 -32.08
N GLY A 284 -0.58 17.85 -32.34
CA GLY A 284 -1.25 18.23 -33.58
C GLY A 284 -2.78 18.27 -33.48
N THR A 285 -3.45 17.80 -34.53
CA THR A 285 -4.92 17.86 -34.73
C THR A 285 -5.50 16.45 -34.98
N PRO A 286 -6.83 16.24 -34.99
CA PRO A 286 -7.44 14.91 -35.21
C PRO A 286 -7.09 14.22 -36.55
N THR A 287 -6.39 14.91 -37.46
CA THR A 287 -6.01 14.39 -38.79
C THR A 287 -4.52 14.57 -39.14
N GLU A 288 -3.72 15.17 -38.27
CA GLU A 288 -2.33 15.56 -38.59
C GLU A 288 -1.40 15.34 -37.39
N ALA A 289 -0.19 14.81 -37.63
CA ALA A 289 0.76 14.50 -36.56
C ALA A 289 1.27 15.74 -35.82
N GLY A 290 1.51 16.84 -36.54
CA GLY A 290 2.09 18.07 -35.98
C GLY A 290 3.57 17.93 -35.64
N ALA A 291 3.98 18.38 -34.45
CA ALA A 291 5.39 18.54 -34.05
C ALA A 291 5.88 17.51 -33.01
N LEU A 292 7.12 17.02 -33.18
CA LEU A 292 7.81 16.05 -32.31
C LEU A 292 8.26 16.65 -30.97
N VAL A 293 8.17 15.86 -29.89
CA VAL A 293 8.40 16.29 -28.49
C VAL A 293 9.43 15.43 -27.70
N SER A 294 9.62 14.13 -28.00
CA SER A 294 10.54 13.23 -27.25
C SER A 294 10.96 11.95 -28.03
N LYS A 295 12.01 11.19 -27.60
CA LYS A 295 12.49 9.92 -28.24
C LYS A 295 13.41 9.01 -27.34
N VAL A 296 13.12 7.69 -27.09
CA VAL A 296 13.93 6.72 -26.22
C VAL A 296 13.78 5.18 -26.56
N GLU A 297 14.68 4.25 -26.11
CA GLU A 297 14.91 2.79 -26.49
C GLU A 297 15.17 1.76 -25.31
N LEU A 298 14.84 0.41 -25.37
CA LEU A 298 14.89 -0.62 -24.23
C LEU A 298 14.94 -2.18 -24.58
N VAL A 299 15.76 -3.12 -23.95
CA VAL A 299 15.93 -4.66 -24.11
C VAL A 299 16.92 -5.35 -23.05
N ALA A 300 17.01 -6.64 -22.49
CA ALA A 300 16.25 -7.94 -22.20
C ALA A 300 16.96 -8.95 -21.14
N ASP A 301 16.87 -10.33 -21.19
CA ASP A 301 17.16 -11.43 -20.13
C ASP A 301 17.96 -12.72 -20.61
N ALA A 302 18.26 -13.91 -19.94
CA ALA A 302 17.90 -14.70 -18.68
C ALA A 302 19.09 -15.67 -18.14
N ILE A 303 19.25 -16.52 -17.04
CA ILE A 303 18.52 -17.50 -16.09
C ILE A 303 19.27 -17.75 -14.65
N THR A 304 19.28 -18.93 -13.90
CA THR A 304 19.35 -19.22 -12.37
C THR A 304 20.50 -20.18 -11.72
N PRO A 305 20.68 -20.59 -10.37
CA PRO A 305 21.13 -19.95 -9.03
C PRO A 305 21.78 -20.81 -7.78
N GLY A 306 22.66 -20.51 -6.74
CA GLY A 306 23.67 -19.49 -6.22
C GLY A 306 23.81 -19.18 -4.64
N HIS A 307 24.61 -19.83 -3.73
CA HIS A 307 24.57 -19.72 -2.19
C HIS A 307 25.60 -18.81 -1.39
N ALA A 308 25.31 -17.93 -0.36
CA ALA A 308 26.37 -17.03 0.27
C ALA A 308 26.12 -16.19 1.59
N TRP A 309 27.16 -15.53 2.17
CA TRP A 309 27.09 -14.59 3.35
C TRP A 309 26.77 -13.11 2.99
N VAL A 310 26.00 -12.41 3.84
CA VAL A 310 25.51 -11.02 3.67
C VAL A 310 25.38 -10.25 5.00
N PHE A 311 24.91 -8.99 4.98
CA PHE A 311 24.43 -8.31 6.18
C PHE A 311 22.92 -8.60 6.43
N PRO A 312 22.50 -9.14 7.59
CA PRO A 312 21.08 -9.39 7.91
C PRO A 312 20.26 -8.11 8.05
N ILE A 313 20.90 -7.09 8.63
CA ILE A 313 20.40 -5.73 8.86
C ILE A 313 21.61 -4.81 8.80
N ASP A 314 21.40 -3.52 8.52
CA ASP A 314 22.49 -2.57 8.34
C ASP A 314 23.46 -2.53 9.55
N PRO A 315 24.79 -2.42 9.36
CA PRO A 315 25.75 -2.39 10.47
C PRO A 315 25.57 -1.25 11.48
N ALA A 316 24.78 -0.20 11.19
CA ALA A 316 24.41 0.81 12.19
C ALA A 316 23.28 0.33 13.13
N SER A 317 22.37 -0.54 12.68
CA SER A 317 21.34 -1.17 13.50
C SER A 317 21.85 -2.31 14.41
N GLN A 318 22.97 -2.97 14.08
CA GLN A 318 23.40 -4.19 14.78
C GLN A 318 23.95 -4.00 16.21
N GLN A 319 24.23 -2.78 16.66
CA GLN A 319 24.74 -2.46 18.01
C GLN A 319 24.20 -1.10 18.50
N PRO A 320 24.27 -0.78 19.81
CA PRO A 320 23.75 0.47 20.36
C PRO A 320 24.46 1.73 19.85
N PRO A 321 23.82 2.91 19.90
CA PRO A 321 24.28 4.12 19.17
C PRO A 321 25.56 4.76 19.70
N ALA A 322 25.96 4.49 20.95
CA ALA A 322 27.14 5.09 21.58
C ALA A 322 28.41 5.04 20.72
N ASP A 323 28.57 3.93 19.98
CA ASP A 323 29.72 3.67 19.09
C ASP A 323 29.38 3.65 17.59
N LEU A 324 28.26 4.28 17.17
CA LEU A 324 27.83 4.37 15.77
C LEU A 324 28.94 4.86 14.81
N ARG A 325 29.84 5.74 15.28
CA ARG A 325 31.01 6.23 14.52
C ARG A 325 32.01 5.14 14.15
N LYS A 326 32.06 4.01 14.88
CA LYS A 326 32.92 2.84 14.58
C LYS A 326 32.36 1.96 13.45
N ARG A 327 31.08 2.11 13.08
CA ARG A 327 30.35 1.19 12.18
C ARG A 327 29.93 1.80 10.84
N ARG A 328 30.39 3.02 10.54
CA ARG A 328 30.09 3.75 9.31
C ARG A 328 30.56 3.02 8.03
N PRO A 329 29.94 3.30 6.86
CA PRO A 329 30.38 2.80 5.55
C PRO A 329 31.84 3.08 5.16
N THR A 330 32.55 3.94 5.89
CA THR A 330 33.95 4.35 5.65
C THR A 330 34.99 3.52 6.44
N ARG A 331 34.60 2.36 6.98
CA ARG A 331 35.44 1.52 7.88
C ARG A 331 36.19 0.42 7.12
N SER A 332 37.17 -0.22 7.77
CA SER A 332 37.97 -1.28 7.14
C SER A 332 37.12 -2.50 6.83
N GLU A 333 37.59 -3.33 5.89
CA GLU A 333 36.97 -4.61 5.52
C GLU A 333 36.80 -5.49 6.76
N GLU A 334 37.87 -5.68 7.53
CA GLU A 334 37.95 -6.35 8.84
C GLU A 334 36.99 -5.80 9.91
N THR A 335 36.70 -4.50 9.92
CA THR A 335 35.71 -3.91 10.85
C THR A 335 34.28 -4.23 10.42
N LEU A 336 34.01 -4.27 9.11
CA LEU A 336 32.68 -4.51 8.57
C LEU A 336 32.32 -6.00 8.49
N ASP A 337 33.32 -6.88 8.35
CA ASP A 337 33.13 -8.34 8.26
C ASP A 337 32.44 -8.93 9.50
N GLN A 338 32.67 -8.32 10.67
CA GLN A 338 32.10 -8.69 11.98
C GLN A 338 30.56 -8.55 12.08
N TYR A 339 29.92 -8.01 11.04
CA TYR A 339 28.48 -7.76 10.98
C TYR A 339 27.79 -8.62 9.91
N ARG A 340 28.49 -9.62 9.34
CA ARG A 340 27.95 -10.58 8.35
C ARG A 340 27.46 -11.86 9.00
N ASP A 341 26.35 -12.38 8.47
CA ASP A 341 25.87 -13.74 8.69
C ASP A 341 25.93 -14.56 7.39
N ASP A 342 26.01 -15.89 7.50
CA ASP A 342 25.81 -16.82 6.38
C ASP A 342 24.31 -16.91 6.03
N GLU A 343 23.96 -16.85 4.75
CA GLU A 343 22.58 -16.92 4.29
C GLU A 343 22.38 -18.02 3.22
N ALA A 344 21.21 -18.67 3.30
CA ALA A 344 20.75 -19.58 2.28
C ALA A 344 20.25 -18.80 1.06
N ILE A 345 21.18 -18.25 0.28
CA ILE A 345 20.92 -17.46 -0.93
C ILE A 345 20.24 -18.35 -1.99
N THR A 346 20.98 -19.19 -2.73
CA THR A 346 20.44 -20.19 -3.68
C THR A 346 21.32 -21.47 -3.77
N ALA A 347 21.19 -22.37 -4.76
CA ALA A 347 21.57 -23.80 -4.64
C ALA A 347 23.08 -24.19 -4.68
N TYR A 348 23.83 -24.02 -5.79
CA TYR A 348 25.25 -24.42 -5.86
C TYR A 348 26.23 -23.23 -5.93
N ARG A 349 27.53 -23.56 -5.92
CA ARG A 349 28.67 -22.66 -5.65
C ARG A 349 28.92 -21.56 -6.70
N SER A 350 28.45 -21.72 -7.93
CA SER A 350 28.90 -20.91 -9.09
C SER A 350 27.79 -20.11 -9.78
N ASP A 351 26.58 -20.16 -9.23
CA ASP A 351 25.38 -20.12 -10.04
C ASP A 351 24.72 -18.72 -10.06
N PRO A 352 23.88 -18.41 -11.07
CA PRO A 352 23.34 -17.06 -11.26
C PRO A 352 22.15 -16.66 -10.34
N LEU A 353 22.32 -15.55 -9.61
CA LEU A 353 21.43 -15.06 -8.53
C LEU A 353 19.98 -14.72 -8.98
N ILE A 354 19.03 -15.64 -8.77
CA ILE A 354 17.60 -15.54 -9.14
C ILE A 354 16.67 -16.21 -8.11
N PHE A 355 15.46 -15.67 -7.94
CA PHE A 355 14.39 -16.26 -7.14
C PHE A 355 13.14 -16.52 -8.00
N PRO A 356 12.34 -17.57 -7.72
CA PRO A 356 12.63 -18.67 -6.81
C PRO A 356 13.79 -19.57 -7.32
N PRO A 357 14.54 -20.26 -6.44
CA PRO A 357 15.58 -21.19 -6.86
C PRO A 357 14.99 -22.43 -7.54
N THR A 358 15.65 -22.91 -8.59
CA THR A 358 15.22 -24.08 -9.38
C THR A 358 16.39 -24.81 -10.02
N THR A 359 16.15 -25.99 -10.60
CA THR A 359 17.13 -26.83 -11.31
C THR A 359 17.25 -26.48 -12.78
N PHE A 360 18.35 -26.91 -13.41
CA PHE A 360 18.64 -26.68 -14.84
C PHE A 360 18.65 -28.01 -15.62
N PRO A 361 18.09 -28.08 -16.85
CA PRO A 361 17.30 -27.06 -17.55
C PRO A 361 15.98 -26.72 -16.83
N LEU A 362 15.47 -25.52 -17.08
CA LEU A 362 14.21 -25.06 -16.48
C LEU A 362 13.04 -26.01 -16.80
N PRO A 363 12.15 -26.28 -15.83
CA PRO A 363 10.84 -26.85 -16.11
C PRO A 363 10.04 -25.95 -17.06
N SER A 364 9.29 -26.55 -17.99
CA SER A 364 8.34 -25.80 -18.83
C SER A 364 7.28 -25.12 -17.96
N GLY A 365 7.03 -23.83 -18.20
CA GLY A 365 6.10 -23.03 -17.40
C GLY A 365 6.68 -22.47 -16.09
N PHE A 366 7.98 -22.60 -15.84
CA PHE A 366 8.64 -21.93 -14.72
C PHE A 366 8.65 -20.41 -14.90
N THR A 367 8.27 -19.67 -13.86
CA THR A 367 8.27 -18.21 -13.80
C THR A 367 9.29 -17.74 -12.78
N GLU A 368 10.14 -16.78 -13.15
CA GLU A 368 11.11 -16.12 -12.27
C GLU A 368 10.47 -14.86 -11.64
N ASP A 369 10.74 -14.60 -10.36
CA ASP A 369 10.28 -13.41 -9.64
C ASP A 369 11.30 -12.25 -9.72
N GLU A 370 12.60 -12.54 -9.58
CA GLU A 370 13.66 -11.53 -9.57
C GLU A 370 15.03 -12.05 -10.05
N ARG A 371 15.87 -11.13 -10.53
CA ARG A 371 17.14 -11.39 -11.20
C ARG A 371 18.18 -10.34 -10.87
N VAL A 372 19.36 -10.72 -10.38
CA VAL A 372 20.54 -9.83 -10.45
C VAL A 372 21.21 -9.98 -11.82
N VAL A 373 21.53 -8.86 -12.49
CA VAL A 373 22.12 -8.86 -13.85
C VAL A 373 23.59 -8.44 -13.87
N VAL A 374 24.34 -8.95 -14.86
CA VAL A 374 25.71 -8.50 -15.13
C VAL A 374 25.74 -7.03 -15.57
N CYS A 375 26.77 -6.30 -15.14
CA CYS A 375 26.90 -4.86 -15.33
C CYS A 375 28.18 -4.48 -16.13
N PRO A 376 28.41 -5.00 -17.35
CA PRO A 376 29.67 -4.85 -18.10
C PRO A 376 30.10 -3.39 -18.35
N GLY A 377 29.15 -2.46 -18.49
CA GLY A 377 29.44 -1.02 -18.64
C GLY A 377 30.05 -0.35 -17.40
N PHE A 378 30.07 -1.04 -16.26
CA PHE A 378 30.55 -0.52 -14.97
C PHE A 378 31.57 -1.46 -14.29
N VAL A 379 31.37 -2.78 -14.41
CA VAL A 379 32.20 -3.84 -13.82
C VAL A 379 32.99 -4.55 -14.92
N ILE A 380 34.32 -4.42 -14.91
CA ILE A 380 35.18 -5.02 -15.96
C ILE A 380 35.09 -6.55 -15.96
N ALA A 381 34.92 -7.17 -14.79
CA ALA A 381 34.77 -8.61 -14.64
C ALA A 381 33.41 -9.17 -15.15
N ASP A 382 32.51 -8.30 -15.60
CA ASP A 382 31.21 -8.65 -16.19
C ASP A 382 31.24 -8.53 -17.73
N GLY A 383 32.37 -8.10 -18.31
CA GLY A 383 32.59 -7.98 -19.76
C GLY A 383 33.60 -8.99 -20.32
N PRO A 384 33.84 -9.01 -21.65
CA PRO A 384 34.74 -9.96 -22.28
C PRO A 384 36.21 -9.73 -21.88
N PRO A 385 36.99 -10.79 -21.61
CA PRO A 385 38.42 -10.67 -21.30
C PRO A 385 39.21 -10.26 -22.55
N TYR A 386 40.19 -9.38 -22.36
CA TYR A 386 41.10 -8.93 -23.42
C TYR A 386 42.37 -9.79 -23.44
N PRO A 387 42.92 -10.17 -24.61
CA PRO A 387 42.44 -9.89 -25.96
C PRO A 387 41.46 -10.96 -26.49
N TYR A 388 40.33 -10.52 -27.03
CA TYR A 388 39.18 -11.31 -27.52
C TYR A 388 39.46 -12.75 -28.00
N PRO A 389 39.23 -13.77 -27.15
CA PRO A 389 38.95 -15.13 -27.60
C PRO A 389 37.53 -15.23 -28.20
N PRO A 390 37.15 -16.33 -28.88
CA PRO A 390 35.80 -16.52 -29.39
C PRO A 390 34.73 -16.69 -28.26
N PRO A 391 33.44 -16.41 -28.53
CA PRO A 391 32.32 -16.52 -27.58
C PRO A 391 32.10 -17.96 -27.05
N PRO A 392 31.35 -18.15 -25.94
CA PRO A 392 30.41 -17.22 -25.31
C PRO A 392 30.99 -16.33 -24.19
N TYR A 393 30.43 -15.13 -24.06
CA TYR A 393 30.63 -14.20 -22.94
C TYR A 393 29.28 -13.68 -22.43
N PRO A 394 29.18 -13.27 -21.15
CA PRO A 394 28.00 -12.61 -20.62
C PRO A 394 27.67 -11.33 -21.41
N LYS A 395 26.40 -11.17 -21.76
CA LYS A 395 25.82 -9.98 -22.40
C LYS A 395 25.12 -9.09 -21.36
N PRO A 396 24.91 -7.78 -21.63
CA PRO A 396 24.01 -6.97 -20.81
C PRO A 396 22.61 -7.63 -20.75
N GLY A 397 22.08 -7.84 -19.54
CA GLY A 397 20.82 -8.56 -19.30
C GLY A 397 21.02 -10.00 -18.79
N ASP A 398 22.17 -10.63 -19.08
CA ASP A 398 22.52 -11.94 -18.56
C ASP A 398 22.60 -11.90 -17.01
N PRO A 399 22.32 -13.01 -16.32
CA PRO A 399 22.29 -13.06 -14.87
C PRO A 399 23.69 -12.99 -14.26
N LYS A 400 23.79 -12.42 -13.06
CA LYS A 400 25.04 -12.33 -12.33
C LYS A 400 25.35 -13.63 -11.58
N THR A 401 26.37 -14.35 -12.05
CA THR A 401 27.06 -15.39 -11.28
C THR A 401 28.09 -14.80 -10.33
N VAL A 402 28.33 -15.50 -9.22
CA VAL A 402 29.43 -15.24 -8.27
C VAL A 402 30.00 -16.61 -7.85
N ASP A 403 31.32 -16.72 -7.64
CA ASP A 403 31.89 -17.90 -6.96
C ASP A 403 31.69 -17.73 -5.45
N LEU A 404 31.11 -18.75 -4.82
CA LEU A 404 30.65 -18.73 -3.45
C LEU A 404 31.24 -19.94 -2.69
N PRO A 405 32.54 -19.94 -2.38
CA PRO A 405 33.16 -21.01 -1.63
C PRO A 405 32.58 -21.01 -0.20
N GLY A 406 32.02 -22.16 0.23
CA GLY A 406 31.32 -22.34 1.52
C GLY A 406 32.19 -22.26 2.79
N THR A 407 33.18 -21.39 2.79
CA THR A 407 34.03 -20.95 3.92
C THR A 407 34.68 -19.57 3.69
N SER A 408 34.60 -18.99 2.49
CA SER A 408 35.25 -17.70 2.16
C SER A 408 34.34 -16.81 1.31
N ALA A 409 33.34 -16.19 1.95
CA ALA A 409 32.46 -15.23 1.31
C ALA A 409 33.23 -14.03 0.71
N PRO A 410 32.79 -13.48 -0.43
CA PRO A 410 33.53 -12.42 -1.12
C PRO A 410 33.68 -11.17 -0.23
N PRO A 411 34.80 -10.42 -0.34
CA PRO A 411 35.05 -9.22 0.44
C PRO A 411 33.88 -8.22 0.47
N VAL A 412 33.58 -7.66 1.65
CA VAL A 412 32.53 -6.63 1.84
C VAL A 412 32.65 -5.49 0.81
N ARG A 413 33.88 -5.08 0.45
CA ARG A 413 34.14 -4.09 -0.60
C ARG A 413 34.40 -4.74 -1.96
N SER A 414 33.43 -5.50 -2.47
CA SER A 414 33.49 -6.13 -3.79
C SER A 414 32.17 -6.08 -4.56
N ASN A 415 32.29 -6.16 -5.89
CA ASN A 415 31.16 -6.32 -6.80
C ASN A 415 30.36 -7.61 -6.51
N GLY A 416 31.04 -8.70 -6.07
CA GLY A 416 30.38 -9.95 -5.69
C GLY A 416 29.48 -9.78 -4.46
N PHE A 417 30.01 -9.21 -3.38
CA PHE A 417 29.21 -8.92 -2.17
C PHE A 417 28.04 -7.97 -2.44
N ALA A 418 28.23 -6.96 -3.31
CA ALA A 418 27.16 -6.08 -3.74
C ALA A 418 26.05 -6.82 -4.51
N ALA A 419 26.40 -7.74 -5.43
CA ALA A 419 25.43 -8.56 -6.16
C ALA A 419 24.62 -9.48 -5.23
N ILE A 420 25.28 -10.15 -4.29
CA ILE A 420 24.63 -11.06 -3.32
C ILE A 420 23.72 -10.27 -2.37
N SER A 421 24.17 -9.11 -1.87
CA SER A 421 23.37 -8.26 -0.99
C SER A 421 22.13 -7.72 -1.73
N ALA A 422 22.27 -7.38 -3.01
CA ALA A 422 21.17 -6.94 -3.86
C ALA A 422 20.11 -8.06 -4.02
N TYR A 423 20.56 -9.29 -4.28
CA TYR A 423 19.69 -10.46 -4.31
C TYR A 423 18.96 -10.66 -2.99
N ASN A 424 19.69 -10.83 -1.87
CA ASN A 424 19.06 -11.22 -0.61
C ASN A 424 18.01 -10.21 -0.14
N ASN A 425 18.31 -8.92 -0.28
CA ASN A 425 17.46 -7.86 0.23
C ASN A 425 16.17 -7.66 -0.61
N VAL A 426 16.16 -8.00 -1.90
CA VAL A 426 14.95 -7.96 -2.74
C VAL A 426 14.14 -9.26 -2.62
N ARG A 427 14.80 -10.43 -2.49
CA ARG A 427 14.17 -11.72 -2.15
C ARG A 427 13.31 -11.64 -0.89
N GLN A 428 13.71 -10.86 0.11
CA GLN A 428 12.92 -10.62 1.33
C GLN A 428 11.54 -9.99 1.06
N PHE A 429 11.33 -9.32 -0.07
CA PHE A 429 10.02 -8.81 -0.49
C PHE A 429 9.16 -9.89 -1.15
N PHE A 430 9.72 -10.73 -2.02
CA PHE A 430 8.98 -11.86 -2.62
C PHE A 430 8.59 -12.92 -1.57
N LEU A 431 9.46 -13.20 -0.61
CA LEU A 431 9.13 -14.03 0.56
C LEU A 431 8.01 -13.44 1.43
N ARG A 432 7.78 -12.12 1.38
CA ARG A 432 6.65 -11.45 2.06
C ARG A 432 5.37 -11.51 1.24
N LEU A 433 5.44 -11.35 -0.08
CA LEU A 433 4.31 -11.61 -0.97
C LEU A 433 3.73 -13.02 -0.74
N ASP A 434 4.57 -14.05 -0.82
CA ASP A 434 4.18 -15.45 -0.58
C ASP A 434 3.60 -15.67 0.84
N ALA A 435 4.33 -15.27 1.89
CA ALA A 435 3.87 -15.45 3.28
C ALA A 435 2.57 -14.70 3.61
N TYR A 436 2.24 -13.62 2.88
CA TYR A 436 0.96 -12.91 2.98
C TYR A 436 -0.17 -13.52 2.13
N GLY A 437 0.13 -14.53 1.30
CA GLY A 437 -0.80 -15.13 0.35
C GLY A 437 -1.05 -14.28 -0.90
N MET A 438 -0.13 -13.39 -1.25
CA MET A 438 -0.18 -12.54 -2.43
C MET A 438 0.69 -13.12 -3.54
N SER A 439 0.10 -13.77 -4.54
CA SER A 439 0.84 -14.20 -5.74
C SER A 439 1.56 -13.02 -6.39
N ALA A 440 2.87 -13.16 -6.63
CA ALA A 440 3.70 -12.12 -7.26
C ALA A 440 3.17 -11.76 -8.66
N ALA A 441 2.80 -12.75 -9.47
CA ALA A 441 2.18 -12.53 -10.78
C ALA A 441 0.85 -11.76 -10.68
N SER A 442 0.00 -12.08 -9.69
CA SER A 442 -1.26 -11.35 -9.44
C SER A 442 -1.04 -9.93 -8.92
N TYR A 443 0.09 -9.66 -8.27
CA TYR A 443 0.49 -8.36 -7.75
C TYR A 443 1.15 -7.48 -8.84
N PHE A 444 1.94 -8.07 -9.73
CA PHE A 444 2.54 -7.44 -10.91
C PHE A 444 1.48 -7.29 -12.03
N ARG A 445 0.40 -6.56 -11.72
CA ARG A 445 -0.75 -6.33 -12.62
C ARG A 445 -0.40 -5.43 -13.81
N ILE A 446 0.61 -4.57 -13.69
CA ILE A 446 0.96 -3.58 -14.73
C ILE A 446 2.32 -3.89 -15.37
N THR A 447 3.16 -4.65 -14.69
CA THR A 447 4.57 -4.89 -15.01
C THR A 447 4.84 -6.37 -15.25
N SER A 448 5.92 -6.70 -15.94
CA SER A 448 6.44 -8.06 -16.08
C SER A 448 7.36 -8.43 -14.91
N LEU A 449 7.38 -9.72 -14.59
CA LEU A 449 8.46 -10.38 -13.87
C LEU A 449 9.48 -10.93 -14.89
N PRO A 450 10.76 -11.14 -14.54
CA PRO A 450 11.37 -10.91 -13.22
C PRO A 450 11.72 -9.44 -12.96
N LEU A 451 11.73 -9.04 -11.69
CA LEU A 451 12.34 -7.77 -11.26
C LEU A 451 13.87 -7.83 -11.45
N LYS A 452 14.42 -7.01 -12.35
CA LYS A 452 15.86 -6.93 -12.63
C LYS A 452 16.58 -6.02 -11.64
N ILE A 453 17.77 -6.43 -11.23
CA ILE A 453 18.57 -5.76 -10.22
C ILE A 453 19.99 -5.52 -10.76
N PHE A 454 20.23 -4.28 -11.20
CA PHE A 454 21.54 -3.80 -11.63
C PHE A 454 22.34 -3.38 -10.39
N TYR A 455 23.01 -4.36 -9.78
CA TYR A 455 23.72 -4.22 -8.50
C TYR A 455 24.85 -3.16 -8.48
N ARG A 456 25.28 -2.64 -9.64
CA ARG A 456 26.35 -1.65 -9.77
C ARG A 456 26.18 -0.79 -11.02
N SER A 457 25.41 0.30 -10.91
CA SER A 457 24.96 1.15 -12.02
C SER A 457 25.32 2.63 -11.89
N GLY A 458 25.40 3.32 -13.04
CA GLY A 458 25.27 4.77 -13.11
C GLY A 458 23.84 5.23 -12.77
N VAL A 459 23.72 6.34 -12.02
CA VAL A 459 22.44 6.96 -11.63
C VAL A 459 22.52 8.46 -11.87
N ARG A 460 21.45 9.07 -12.39
CA ARG A 460 21.29 10.51 -12.61
C ARG A 460 20.05 11.02 -11.88
N PRO A 461 20.01 12.28 -11.40
CA PRO A 461 21.06 13.30 -11.50
C PRO A 461 22.29 12.99 -10.64
N GLY A 462 23.48 13.26 -11.19
CA GLY A 462 24.77 12.96 -10.55
C GLY A 462 25.94 13.05 -11.54
N PRO A 463 27.15 13.48 -11.12
CA PRO A 463 28.28 13.69 -12.02
C PRO A 463 29.07 12.40 -12.34
N GLY A 464 28.81 11.30 -11.62
CA GLY A 464 29.62 10.08 -11.68
C GLY A 464 29.38 9.23 -12.93
N LYS A 465 30.23 9.40 -13.96
CA LYS A 465 30.20 8.60 -15.20
C LYS A 465 30.27 7.08 -14.98
N ASP A 466 30.86 6.63 -13.87
CA ASP A 466 31.05 5.21 -13.54
C ASP A 466 30.11 4.68 -12.42
N GLY A 467 29.07 5.44 -12.04
CA GLY A 467 28.27 5.15 -10.84
C GLY A 467 28.90 5.62 -9.53
N GLN A 468 29.84 6.57 -9.58
CA GLN A 468 30.42 7.24 -8.41
C GLN A 468 29.40 8.21 -7.75
N THR A 469 28.31 7.67 -7.20
CA THR A 469 27.29 8.41 -6.43
C THR A 469 26.71 7.52 -5.32
N VAL A 470 26.17 8.13 -4.27
CA VAL A 470 25.37 7.45 -3.23
C VAL A 470 23.91 7.60 -3.59
N ASN A 471 23.37 6.66 -4.35
CA ASN A 471 21.99 6.67 -4.80
C ASN A 471 21.53 5.29 -5.30
N ALA A 472 20.23 5.13 -5.48
CA ALA A 472 19.64 4.10 -6.33
C ALA A 472 18.50 4.71 -7.16
N ARG A 473 17.77 3.88 -7.92
CA ARG A 473 16.50 4.23 -8.57
C ARG A 473 15.79 2.95 -9.05
N VAL A 474 14.47 2.97 -9.08
CA VAL A 474 13.67 2.09 -9.94
C VAL A 474 13.40 2.79 -11.28
N LEU A 475 13.52 2.05 -12.38
CA LEU A 475 13.06 2.42 -13.71
C LEU A 475 12.26 1.27 -14.34
N PRO A 476 11.26 1.54 -15.17
CA PRO A 476 10.71 0.53 -16.06
C PRO A 476 11.57 0.37 -17.33
N GLU A 477 11.77 -0.88 -17.74
CA GLU A 477 12.26 -1.31 -19.05
C GLU A 477 11.07 -1.78 -19.90
N GLY A 478 11.18 -1.71 -21.22
CA GLY A 478 10.06 -1.86 -22.15
C GLY A 478 9.10 -0.66 -22.16
N TRP A 479 8.99 0.09 -21.06
CA TRP A 479 8.09 1.26 -20.96
C TRP A 479 8.76 2.61 -21.26
N PRO A 480 8.22 3.36 -22.22
CA PRO A 480 8.37 4.80 -22.30
C PRO A 480 7.68 5.48 -21.10
N VAL A 481 8.12 6.67 -20.73
CA VAL A 481 7.71 7.37 -19.50
C VAL A 481 6.23 7.83 -19.45
N ASP A 482 5.51 7.72 -20.57
CA ASP A 482 4.23 8.42 -20.82
C ASP A 482 3.11 7.51 -21.35
N TYR A 483 3.14 6.20 -21.07
CA TYR A 483 2.18 5.22 -21.58
C TYR A 483 0.77 5.31 -20.95
N VAL A 484 -0.27 5.30 -21.78
CA VAL A 484 -1.69 5.25 -21.35
C VAL A 484 -2.52 4.40 -22.32
N GLY A 485 -2.64 3.09 -22.05
CA GLY A 485 -3.41 2.15 -22.89
C GLY A 485 -3.48 0.74 -22.27
N PRO A 486 -4.04 -0.25 -23.00
CA PRO A 486 -4.10 -1.63 -22.52
C PRO A 486 -2.88 -2.47 -22.94
N THR A 487 -2.33 -3.24 -22.00
CA THR A 487 -1.08 -4.02 -22.20
C THR A 487 -1.37 -5.53 -22.11
N ALA A 488 -1.21 -6.26 -23.22
CA ALA A 488 -1.19 -7.72 -23.20
C ALA A 488 -0.02 -8.23 -22.33
N LEU A 489 -0.12 -9.44 -21.77
CA LEU A 489 0.83 -9.93 -20.75
C LEU A 489 2.30 -9.87 -21.22
N GLY A 490 2.57 -10.28 -22.46
CA GLY A 490 3.92 -10.27 -23.06
C GLY A 490 4.46 -8.91 -23.49
N ASP A 491 3.61 -7.87 -23.56
CA ASP A 491 3.99 -6.49 -23.89
C ASP A 491 4.33 -5.67 -22.63
N ARG A 492 4.23 -6.26 -21.43
CA ARG A 492 4.38 -5.56 -20.16
C ARG A 492 5.83 -5.19 -19.82
N PRO A 493 6.03 -4.01 -19.20
CA PRO A 493 7.36 -3.51 -18.85
C PRO A 493 8.00 -4.27 -17.70
N ILE A 494 9.25 -4.68 -17.88
CA ILE A 494 10.08 -5.28 -16.83
C ILE A 494 10.57 -4.16 -15.90
N LEU A 495 10.62 -4.37 -14.58
CA LEU A 495 11.18 -3.37 -13.67
C LEU A 495 12.70 -3.56 -13.51
N GLN A 496 13.44 -2.44 -13.47
CA GLN A 496 14.88 -2.36 -13.25
C GLN A 496 15.21 -1.55 -12.00
N LEU A 497 15.77 -2.20 -10.98
CA LEU A 497 16.36 -1.60 -9.80
C LEU A 497 17.85 -1.33 -10.04
N HIS A 498 18.26 -0.06 -10.12
CA HIS A 498 19.65 0.34 -10.31
C HIS A 498 20.29 0.80 -9.01
N LEU A 499 21.37 0.14 -8.59
CA LEU A 499 22.05 0.37 -7.32
C LEU A 499 23.45 0.97 -7.56
N ALA A 500 23.80 2.07 -6.89
CA ALA A 500 25.15 2.65 -6.93
C ALA A 500 25.98 2.30 -5.68
N LEU A 501 26.75 3.24 -5.12
CA LEU A 501 27.70 2.98 -4.04
C LEU A 501 27.17 3.40 -2.67
N GLY A 502 27.51 2.65 -1.62
CA GLY A 502 27.24 3.02 -0.22
C GLY A 502 28.33 3.89 0.41
N ASP A 503 29.47 4.07 -0.27
CA ASP A 503 30.62 4.87 0.18
C ASP A 503 31.40 5.41 -1.03
N LEU A 504 31.78 6.69 -0.99
CA LEU A 504 32.63 7.36 -1.99
C LEU A 504 34.01 7.78 -1.45
N SER A 505 34.23 7.65 -0.14
CA SER A 505 35.48 8.06 0.52
C SER A 505 36.61 7.04 0.33
N THR A 506 36.28 5.74 0.32
CA THR A 506 37.28 4.67 0.22
C THR A 506 37.62 4.36 -1.24
N ARG A 507 38.72 4.93 -1.76
CA ARG A 507 39.25 4.65 -3.11
C ARG A 507 40.32 3.53 -3.14
N ALA A 508 40.31 2.62 -2.17
CA ALA A 508 41.29 1.55 -2.03
C ALA A 508 41.36 0.65 -3.28
N ARG A 509 42.57 0.34 -3.75
CA ARG A 509 42.86 -0.51 -4.92
C ARG A 509 43.71 -1.72 -4.49
N LYS A 510 43.81 -2.76 -5.33
CA LYS A 510 44.93 -3.72 -5.17
C LYS A 510 46.25 -2.99 -5.45
N PRO A 511 47.39 -3.40 -4.84
CA PRO A 511 48.72 -2.93 -5.25
C PRO A 511 48.92 -3.04 -6.76
N TRP A 512 49.74 -2.14 -7.33
CA TRP A 512 50.05 -2.14 -8.76
C TRP A 512 50.95 -3.34 -9.10
N ASP A 513 50.49 -4.18 -10.03
CA ASP A 513 51.14 -5.45 -10.41
C ASP A 513 52.15 -5.29 -11.58
N GLY A 514 52.42 -4.05 -12.01
CA GLY A 514 53.28 -3.75 -13.16
C GLY A 514 52.55 -3.71 -14.50
N THR A 515 51.33 -4.25 -14.60
CA THR A 515 50.61 -4.44 -15.87
C THR A 515 49.21 -3.85 -15.91
N ASN A 516 48.43 -3.97 -14.83
CA ASN A 516 47.00 -3.71 -14.82
C ASN A 516 46.59 -2.73 -13.71
N ARG A 517 45.84 -1.67 -14.07
CA ARG A 517 45.29 -0.72 -13.09
C ARG A 517 44.07 -1.33 -12.42
N SER A 518 44.28 -2.01 -11.29
CA SER A 518 43.22 -2.60 -10.49
C SER A 518 42.10 -1.58 -10.18
N GLN A 519 40.84 -2.01 -10.29
CA GLN A 519 39.68 -1.17 -9.93
C GLN A 519 39.71 -0.81 -8.43
N ALA A 520 39.08 0.30 -8.08
CA ALA A 520 38.81 0.59 -6.66
C ALA A 520 37.80 -0.43 -6.11
N LYS A 521 38.05 -0.94 -4.90
CA LYS A 521 37.18 -1.83 -4.12
C LYS A 521 35.93 -1.05 -3.64
N PRO A 522 34.74 -1.22 -4.24
CA PRO A 522 33.56 -0.44 -3.89
C PRO A 522 32.75 -1.11 -2.77
N LEU A 523 32.08 -0.32 -1.94
CA LEU A 523 30.94 -0.79 -1.16
C LEU A 523 29.67 -0.46 -1.96
N GLY A 524 28.86 -1.45 -2.31
CA GLY A 524 27.58 -1.23 -3.02
C GLY A 524 26.49 -0.74 -2.06
N ILE A 525 25.58 0.13 -2.53
CA ILE A 525 24.43 0.60 -1.74
C ILE A 525 23.44 -0.54 -1.44
N ALA A 526 23.50 -1.61 -2.25
CA ALA A 526 22.81 -2.89 -2.06
C ALA A 526 23.00 -3.53 -0.67
N ALA A 527 24.09 -3.19 0.03
CA ALA A 527 24.38 -3.67 1.37
C ALA A 527 23.53 -2.98 2.46
N ASP A 528 22.81 -1.90 2.14
CA ASP A 528 21.86 -1.26 3.06
C ASP A 528 20.43 -1.75 2.77
N ALA A 529 19.96 -2.71 3.55
CA ALA A 529 18.62 -3.29 3.40
C ALA A 529 17.50 -2.23 3.52
N ARG A 530 17.71 -1.15 4.28
CA ARG A 530 16.75 -0.03 4.37
C ARG A 530 16.63 0.69 3.02
N TRP A 531 17.73 0.85 2.29
CA TRP A 531 17.69 1.45 0.96
C TRP A 531 16.95 0.55 -0.04
N ILE A 532 17.14 -0.77 0.04
CA ILE A 532 16.38 -1.70 -0.80
C ILE A 532 14.86 -1.62 -0.51
N TRP A 533 14.46 -1.53 0.76
CA TRP A 533 13.05 -1.31 1.13
C TRP A 533 12.49 0.06 0.73
N HIS A 534 13.33 1.10 0.61
CA HIS A 534 12.93 2.37 0.02
C HIS A 534 12.58 2.21 -1.47
N GLU A 535 13.45 1.55 -2.25
CA GLU A 535 13.25 1.33 -3.68
C GLU A 535 12.08 0.35 -3.97
N ILE A 536 11.85 -0.64 -3.09
CA ILE A 536 10.64 -1.50 -3.14
C ILE A 536 9.36 -0.65 -3.02
N GLY A 537 9.40 0.49 -2.32
CA GLY A 537 8.29 1.46 -2.32
C GLY A 537 7.89 1.94 -3.72
N HIS A 538 8.86 2.14 -4.62
CA HIS A 538 8.60 2.49 -6.02
C HIS A 538 8.16 1.28 -6.87
N VAL A 539 8.69 0.07 -6.59
CA VAL A 539 8.25 -1.18 -7.23
C VAL A 539 6.75 -1.42 -6.98
N LEU A 540 6.31 -1.37 -5.72
CA LEU A 540 4.92 -1.61 -5.32
C LEU A 540 3.93 -0.69 -6.05
N LEU A 541 4.27 0.59 -6.17
CA LEU A 541 3.47 1.60 -6.88
C LEU A 541 3.42 1.33 -8.37
N MET A 542 4.54 0.97 -8.99
CA MET A 542 4.62 0.73 -10.42
C MET A 542 3.87 -0.53 -10.85
N CYS A 543 3.94 -1.60 -10.04
CA CYS A 543 3.19 -2.84 -10.25
C CYS A 543 1.66 -2.67 -10.15
N SER A 544 1.20 -1.74 -9.29
CA SER A 544 -0.22 -1.63 -8.87
C SER A 544 -0.94 -0.42 -9.47
N VAL A 545 -0.34 0.77 -9.41
CA VAL A 545 -0.92 2.04 -9.85
C VAL A 545 -0.42 2.45 -11.24
N GLY A 546 0.78 2.01 -11.62
CA GLY A 546 1.42 2.34 -12.90
C GLY A 546 2.23 3.64 -12.86
N GLU A 547 2.60 4.10 -11.66
CA GLU A 547 3.49 5.25 -11.45
C GLU A 547 4.56 4.91 -10.41
N LEU A 548 5.74 5.54 -10.51
CA LEU A 548 6.82 5.35 -9.54
C LEU A 548 6.59 6.12 -8.23
N GLU A 549 5.74 7.16 -8.24
CA GLU A 549 5.52 8.05 -7.09
C GLU A 549 4.02 8.27 -6.85
N PHE A 550 3.59 8.51 -5.62
CA PHE A 550 2.22 9.02 -5.39
C PHE A 550 2.15 10.49 -5.81
N ARG A 551 0.95 10.94 -6.21
CA ARG A 551 0.67 12.37 -6.44
C ARG A 551 0.86 13.23 -5.19
N PHE A 552 0.66 12.66 -4.00
CA PHE A 552 0.84 13.36 -2.72
C PHE A 552 2.20 13.14 -2.04
N ALA A 553 2.97 12.10 -2.39
CA ALA A 553 4.24 11.75 -1.73
C ALA A 553 5.17 10.90 -2.61
N HIS A 554 6.48 11.06 -2.44
CA HIS A 554 7.49 10.39 -3.27
C HIS A 554 7.31 8.86 -3.35
N SER A 555 7.19 8.16 -2.22
CA SER A 555 6.65 6.79 -2.15
C SER A 555 6.29 6.43 -0.70
N ALA A 556 5.93 5.17 -0.43
CA ALA A 556 5.90 4.61 0.92
C ALA A 556 7.26 4.04 1.38
N GLY A 557 8.33 4.23 0.60
CA GLY A 557 9.62 3.58 0.75
C GLY A 557 10.30 3.86 2.10
N ASP A 558 10.35 5.12 2.53
CA ASP A 558 10.92 5.46 3.84
C ASP A 558 10.14 4.83 5.01
N ALA A 559 8.83 4.60 4.85
CA ALA A 559 8.04 3.88 5.84
C ALA A 559 8.41 2.39 5.90
N LEU A 560 8.47 1.72 4.74
CA LEU A 560 8.84 0.31 4.66
C LEU A 560 10.27 0.07 5.20
N ALA A 561 11.21 0.93 4.83
CA ALA A 561 12.60 0.92 5.31
C ALA A 561 12.69 1.00 6.84
N ALA A 562 11.91 1.89 7.46
CA ALA A 562 11.85 2.04 8.92
C ALA A 562 11.16 0.84 9.59
N ILE A 563 9.96 0.49 9.13
CA ILE A 563 9.07 -0.50 9.76
C ILE A 563 9.67 -1.91 9.71
N VAL A 564 10.30 -2.32 8.60
CA VAL A 564 10.96 -3.64 8.51
C VAL A 564 12.19 -3.72 9.41
N SER A 565 12.87 -2.60 9.66
CA SER A 565 14.16 -2.58 10.37
C SER A 565 14.05 -2.36 11.88
N ASP A 566 13.04 -1.64 12.37
CA ASP A 566 12.90 -1.31 13.80
C ASP A 566 12.87 -2.52 14.76
N PRO A 567 12.17 -3.64 14.48
CA PRO A 567 12.00 -4.73 15.46
C PRO A 567 13.32 -5.35 15.95
N GLN A 568 14.35 -5.35 15.10
CA GLN A 568 15.66 -5.92 15.40
C GLN A 568 16.76 -4.85 15.60
N SER A 569 16.49 -3.58 15.29
CA SER A 569 17.49 -2.51 15.37
C SER A 569 17.80 -2.12 16.82
N GLN A 570 19.07 -2.25 17.22
CA GLN A 570 19.54 -1.80 18.53
C GLN A 570 19.63 -0.27 18.66
N LEU A 571 19.39 0.47 17.57
CA LEU A 571 19.18 1.93 17.60
C LEU A 571 17.82 2.29 18.20
N ALA A 572 16.85 1.38 18.24
CA ALA A 572 15.52 1.62 18.82
C ALA A 572 15.55 1.85 20.35
N GLY A 573 16.68 1.60 21.01
CA GLY A 573 16.92 1.94 22.41
C GLY A 573 17.25 3.43 22.68
N ASP A 574 17.36 4.26 21.64
CA ASP A 574 17.62 5.71 21.75
C ASP A 574 16.65 6.48 20.85
N ALA A 575 15.82 7.33 21.45
CA ALA A 575 14.82 8.12 20.73
C ALA A 575 15.42 9.01 19.62
N ASN A 576 16.66 9.47 19.78
CA ASN A 576 17.33 10.30 18.78
C ASN A 576 17.64 9.50 17.49
N TRP A 577 17.96 8.22 17.63
CA TRP A 577 18.39 7.37 16.51
C TRP A 577 17.30 6.44 15.98
N ARG A 578 16.30 6.08 16.78
CA ARG A 578 15.17 5.26 16.34
C ARG A 578 14.49 5.84 15.09
N GLY A 579 14.14 7.13 15.15
CA GLY A 579 13.49 7.87 14.06
C GLY A 579 14.34 8.14 12.81
N ALA A 580 15.59 7.66 12.74
CA ALA A 580 16.46 7.87 11.58
C ALA A 580 16.24 6.77 10.53
N THR A 581 15.83 7.14 9.31
CA THR A 581 15.46 6.16 8.28
C THR A 581 16.67 5.43 7.70
N PHE A 582 17.80 6.12 7.48
CA PHE A 582 19.03 5.56 6.89
C PHE A 582 20.27 5.88 7.75
N PRO A 583 20.43 5.23 8.92
CA PRO A 583 21.48 5.57 9.89
C PRO A 583 22.89 5.15 9.45
N TRP A 584 23.01 4.18 8.52
CA TRP A 584 24.30 3.66 8.07
C TRP A 584 24.89 4.45 6.90
N VAL A 585 24.25 4.44 5.73
CA VAL A 585 24.63 5.27 4.57
C VAL A 585 24.47 6.78 4.85
N PHE A 586 23.72 7.13 5.91
CA PHE A 586 23.55 8.47 6.47
C PHE A 586 22.95 9.50 5.51
N THR A 587 21.63 9.43 5.35
CA THR A 587 20.84 10.58 4.88
C THR A 587 20.00 11.13 6.06
N PRO A 588 19.79 12.46 6.16
CA PRO A 588 19.09 13.09 7.30
C PRO A 588 17.55 12.93 7.22
N ARG A 589 17.07 11.84 6.62
CA ARG A 589 15.65 11.49 6.51
C ARG A 589 15.16 10.85 7.80
N ARG A 590 13.96 11.24 8.25
CA ARG A 590 13.35 10.78 9.50
C ARG A 590 11.88 10.45 9.34
N HIS A 591 11.42 9.54 10.20
CA HIS A 591 10.06 8.99 10.24
C HIS A 591 9.37 9.19 11.60
N ASP A 592 9.78 10.26 12.32
CA ASP A 592 9.24 10.73 13.60
C ASP A 592 9.02 12.28 13.58
N ARG A 593 8.68 12.82 12.41
CA ARG A 593 8.62 14.28 12.20
C ARG A 593 7.46 14.92 12.96
N CYS A 594 7.77 15.96 13.75
CA CYS A 594 6.80 16.69 14.56
C CYS A 594 5.95 17.69 13.73
N VAL A 595 4.64 17.69 13.97
CA VAL A 595 3.66 18.54 13.28
C VAL A 595 3.78 20.04 13.61
N SER A 596 4.24 20.41 14.81
CA SER A 596 4.44 21.82 15.22
C SER A 596 5.43 22.55 14.32
N HIS A 597 6.48 21.82 13.89
CA HIS A 597 7.51 22.29 12.97
C HIS A 597 7.08 22.23 11.48
N GLY A 598 5.77 22.11 11.21
CA GLY A 598 5.19 22.17 9.86
C GLY A 598 5.19 20.84 9.08
N TRP A 599 5.67 19.74 9.66
CA TRP A 599 5.61 18.39 9.07
C TRP A 599 4.22 17.76 9.26
N SER A 600 3.19 18.49 8.86
CA SER A 600 1.76 18.12 8.93
C SER A 600 1.19 18.06 7.52
N TRP A 601 0.17 17.21 7.29
CA TRP A 601 -0.56 17.19 6.01
C TRP A 601 -1.28 18.51 5.72
N GLY A 602 -1.74 19.24 6.74
CA GLY A 602 -2.18 20.64 6.62
C GLY A 602 -1.07 21.68 6.84
N GLY A 603 0.17 21.24 7.10
CA GLY A 603 1.25 22.08 7.61
C GLY A 603 2.02 22.86 6.55
N ALA A 604 2.77 23.87 7.00
CA ALA A 604 3.52 24.78 6.13
C ALA A 604 4.50 24.10 5.16
N LEU A 605 5.04 22.92 5.50
CA LEU A 605 5.96 22.17 4.62
C LEU A 605 5.24 21.34 3.54
N HIS A 606 3.95 21.04 3.70
CA HIS A 606 3.13 20.45 2.64
C HIS A 606 2.37 21.50 1.82
N TYR A 607 1.89 22.58 2.44
CA TYR A 607 0.96 23.54 1.81
C TYR A 607 1.43 24.04 0.43
N ALA A 608 2.67 24.49 0.30
CA ALA A 608 3.21 24.96 -0.98
C ALA A 608 3.24 23.87 -2.08
N LEU A 609 3.30 22.59 -1.70
CA LEU A 609 3.20 21.43 -2.59
C LEU A 609 1.75 20.98 -2.80
N SER A 610 0.83 21.32 -1.90
CA SER A 610 -0.61 21.01 -2.02
C SER A 610 -1.36 22.02 -2.90
N GLN A 611 -0.83 23.24 -3.07
CA GLN A 611 -1.40 24.26 -3.96
C GLN A 611 -0.90 24.15 -5.42
N VAL A 612 -0.08 23.16 -5.77
CA VAL A 612 0.38 22.94 -7.16
C VAL A 612 -0.76 22.34 -7.98
N PRO A 613 -1.26 23.01 -9.05
CA PRO A 613 -2.38 22.47 -9.83
C PRO A 613 -2.01 21.16 -10.55
N ASP A 614 -2.95 20.21 -10.62
CA ASP A 614 -2.81 18.89 -11.27
C ASP A 614 -2.27 18.93 -12.72
N SER A 615 -2.49 20.04 -13.42
CA SER A 615 -2.00 20.30 -14.78
C SER A 615 -0.49 20.62 -14.85
N THR A 616 0.19 20.85 -13.73
CA THR A 616 1.55 21.43 -13.67
C THR A 616 2.64 20.35 -13.59
N PRO A 617 3.56 20.25 -14.57
CA PRO A 617 4.74 19.41 -14.46
C PRO A 617 5.86 20.11 -13.67
N PRO A 618 6.72 19.38 -12.91
CA PRO A 618 6.66 17.94 -12.65
C PRO A 618 5.66 17.60 -11.53
N ARG A 619 4.86 16.54 -11.72
CA ARG A 619 3.78 16.09 -10.81
C ARG A 619 4.27 15.41 -9.51
N ARG A 620 5.38 15.87 -8.91
CA ARG A 620 6.14 15.12 -7.89
C ARG A 620 6.28 15.90 -6.58
N LYS A 621 5.56 15.48 -5.54
CA LYS A 621 5.76 15.96 -4.16
C LYS A 621 6.87 15.10 -3.51
N GLY A 622 8.11 15.61 -3.51
CA GLY A 622 9.32 14.86 -3.17
C GLY A 622 9.53 14.55 -1.68
N TYR A 623 10.79 14.27 -1.30
CA TYR A 623 11.20 13.74 0.03
C TYR A 623 10.71 14.49 1.29
N TRP A 624 10.09 15.66 1.19
CA TRP A 624 9.44 16.31 2.34
C TRP A 624 8.10 15.64 2.68
N THR A 625 7.21 15.40 1.71
CA THR A 625 5.92 14.75 1.97
C THR A 625 6.06 13.25 2.21
N GLU A 626 7.08 12.59 1.64
CA GLU A 626 7.41 11.20 2.01
C GLU A 626 7.74 11.08 3.51
N GLN A 627 8.45 12.03 4.12
CA GLN A 627 8.72 11.98 5.56
C GLN A 627 7.48 12.23 6.42
N ILE A 628 6.47 12.96 5.92
CA ILE A 628 5.16 13.11 6.56
C ILE A 628 4.38 11.79 6.47
N LEU A 629 4.35 11.15 5.30
CA LEU A 629 3.74 9.83 5.11
C LEU A 629 4.44 8.74 5.94
N SER A 630 5.77 8.75 5.96
CA SER A 630 6.60 7.82 6.73
C SER A 630 6.36 7.98 8.23
N SER A 631 6.21 9.21 8.73
CA SER A 631 5.85 9.46 10.13
C SER A 631 4.42 9.00 10.45
N SER A 632 3.47 9.18 9.53
CA SER A 632 2.09 8.66 9.66
C SER A 632 2.09 7.12 9.76
N LEU A 633 2.79 6.45 8.84
CA LEU A 633 2.85 4.98 8.77
C LEU A 633 3.67 4.37 9.91
N PHE A 634 4.74 5.04 10.38
CA PHE A 634 5.51 4.58 11.54
C PHE A 634 4.73 4.74 12.85
N ARG A 635 3.90 5.78 12.98
CA ARG A 635 2.95 5.92 14.09
C ARG A 635 1.91 4.79 14.11
N LEU A 636 1.38 4.38 12.95
CA LEU A 636 0.54 3.17 12.82
C LEU A 636 1.29 1.89 13.26
N TYR A 637 2.54 1.71 12.83
CA TYR A 637 3.37 0.58 13.26
C TYR A 637 3.56 0.55 14.79
N ARG A 638 3.94 1.68 15.39
CA ARG A 638 4.10 1.82 16.84
C ARG A 638 2.81 1.48 17.58
N ALA A 639 1.65 1.90 17.04
CA ALA A 639 0.32 1.63 17.60
C ALA A 639 0.02 0.15 17.84
N ILE A 640 0.23 -0.68 16.81
CA ILE A 640 -0.27 -2.06 16.77
C ILE A 640 0.70 -3.08 17.38
N GLY A 641 1.70 -2.60 18.12
CA GLY A 641 2.71 -3.38 18.84
C GLY A 641 4.16 -2.95 18.60
N GLY A 642 4.42 -1.98 17.72
CA GLY A 642 5.77 -1.48 17.43
C GLY A 642 6.46 -0.79 18.61
N ASP A 643 5.71 -0.28 19.59
CA ASP A 643 6.29 0.25 20.84
C ASP A 643 6.42 -0.78 21.98
N THR A 644 5.92 -2.01 21.80
CA THR A 644 5.85 -3.02 22.87
C THR A 644 7.22 -3.39 23.43
N LYS A 645 7.24 -3.60 24.75
CA LYS A 645 8.40 -3.92 25.58
C LYS A 645 8.21 -5.27 26.25
N VAL A 646 9.28 -5.90 26.70
CA VAL A 646 9.17 -7.10 27.53
C VAL A 646 8.62 -6.71 28.91
N VAL A 647 7.61 -7.45 29.39
CA VAL A 647 6.93 -7.20 30.67
C VAL A 647 7.94 -7.00 31.81
N GLY A 648 7.74 -5.94 32.60
CA GLY A 648 8.61 -5.58 33.73
C GLY A 648 9.96 -4.96 33.36
N THR A 649 10.28 -4.74 32.07
CA THR A 649 11.57 -4.20 31.63
C THR A 649 11.41 -2.86 30.87
N PRO A 650 11.63 -1.70 31.51
CA PRO A 650 11.26 -0.39 30.92
C PRO A 650 11.92 -0.02 29.59
N ASN A 651 13.04 -0.65 29.22
CA ASN A 651 13.85 -0.29 28.04
C ASN A 651 14.12 -1.46 27.07
N GLN A 652 13.64 -2.68 27.34
CA GLN A 652 13.90 -3.83 26.45
C GLN A 652 12.73 -4.05 25.48
N PRO A 653 12.97 -4.06 24.16
CA PRO A 653 11.92 -4.28 23.17
C PRO A 653 11.44 -5.73 23.18
N ASP A 654 10.11 -5.95 23.10
CA ASP A 654 9.56 -7.25 22.74
C ASP A 654 9.70 -7.43 21.23
N ARG A 655 10.70 -8.22 20.79
CA ARG A 655 10.95 -8.46 19.37
C ARG A 655 9.77 -9.15 18.70
N THR A 656 9.15 -10.14 19.34
CA THR A 656 8.03 -10.91 18.77
C THR A 656 6.82 -10.03 18.51
N ALA A 657 6.45 -9.18 19.47
CA ALA A 657 5.34 -8.22 19.32
C ALA A 657 5.63 -7.18 18.23
N ARG A 658 6.87 -6.68 18.17
CA ARG A 658 7.33 -5.71 17.16
C ARG A 658 7.44 -6.31 15.76
N GLU A 659 7.89 -7.55 15.62
CA GLU A 659 7.93 -8.26 14.34
C GLU A 659 6.52 -8.52 13.85
N SER A 660 5.60 -8.99 14.71
CA SER A 660 4.18 -9.12 14.35
C SER A 660 3.54 -7.79 13.93
N ALA A 661 3.84 -6.68 14.64
CA ALA A 661 3.35 -5.36 14.27
C ALA A 661 3.91 -4.88 12.92
N SER A 662 5.22 -5.05 12.71
CA SER A 662 5.92 -4.67 11.48
C SER A 662 5.35 -5.42 10.27
N LEU A 663 5.22 -6.74 10.40
CA LEU A 663 4.72 -7.60 9.34
C LEU A 663 3.25 -7.33 9.01
N TYR A 664 2.44 -6.86 9.97
CA TYR A 664 1.07 -6.40 9.67
C TYR A 664 1.04 -5.00 9.03
N SER A 665 1.83 -4.04 9.50
CA SER A 665 1.94 -2.73 8.85
C SER A 665 2.42 -2.83 7.40
N VAL A 666 3.41 -3.67 7.12
CA VAL A 666 3.91 -3.93 5.76
C VAL A 666 2.82 -4.59 4.90
N TYR A 667 2.10 -5.59 5.42
CA TYR A 667 0.93 -6.17 4.75
C TYR A 667 -0.11 -5.11 4.38
N LEU A 668 -0.46 -4.23 5.32
CA LEU A 668 -1.47 -3.19 5.11
C LEU A 668 -1.01 -2.19 4.03
N ILE A 669 0.24 -1.74 4.06
CA ILE A 669 0.82 -0.85 3.05
C ILE A 669 0.78 -1.51 1.66
N MET A 670 1.22 -2.76 1.55
CA MET A 670 1.20 -3.51 0.29
C MET A 670 -0.23 -3.73 -0.21
N ARG A 671 -1.11 -4.36 0.57
CA ARG A 671 -2.50 -4.63 0.17
C ARG A 671 -3.26 -3.34 -0.14
N GLY A 672 -3.01 -2.26 0.59
CA GLY A 672 -3.56 -0.92 0.33
C GLY A 672 -3.14 -0.38 -1.04
N ILE A 673 -1.85 -0.46 -1.39
CA ILE A 673 -1.36 -0.09 -2.73
C ILE A 673 -1.94 -1.01 -3.82
N GLN A 674 -2.05 -2.33 -3.57
CA GLN A 674 -2.58 -3.31 -4.52
C GLN A 674 -4.05 -3.04 -4.92
N ILE A 675 -4.87 -2.55 -3.99
CA ILE A 675 -6.28 -2.22 -4.24
C ILE A 675 -6.52 -0.80 -4.76
N LEU A 676 -5.45 -0.01 -4.95
CA LEU A 676 -5.56 1.21 -5.73
C LEU A 676 -5.78 0.85 -7.21
N PRO A 677 -6.55 1.68 -7.94
CA PRO A 677 -6.75 1.53 -9.38
C PRO A 677 -5.53 2.07 -10.14
N THR A 678 -5.52 1.90 -11.46
CA THR A 678 -4.47 2.50 -12.29
C THR A 678 -4.64 4.02 -12.37
N SER A 679 -3.54 4.77 -12.48
CA SER A 679 -3.57 6.22 -12.72
C SER A 679 -4.32 6.60 -14.01
N THR A 680 -4.42 5.66 -14.96
CA THR A 680 -5.16 5.79 -16.22
C THR A 680 -6.68 5.64 -16.07
N THR A 681 -7.17 5.12 -14.94
CA THR A 681 -8.61 4.90 -14.70
C THR A 681 -9.17 5.77 -13.58
N VAL A 682 -8.51 5.86 -12.42
CA VAL A 682 -8.90 6.75 -11.32
C VAL A 682 -7.64 7.22 -10.59
N LEU A 683 -7.45 8.53 -10.45
CA LEU A 683 -6.25 9.08 -9.82
C LEU A 683 -6.26 8.95 -8.28
N ALA A 684 -5.12 8.51 -7.74
CA ALA A 684 -4.80 8.56 -6.31
C ALA A 684 -4.05 9.88 -5.98
N ASN A 685 -4.76 11.00 -6.11
CA ASN A 685 -4.24 12.35 -5.89
C ASN A 685 -3.91 12.67 -4.41
N GLU A 686 -4.67 12.13 -3.47
CA GLU A 686 -4.72 12.62 -2.07
C GLU A 686 -4.48 11.53 -1.01
N PRO A 687 -3.86 11.87 0.13
CA PRO A 687 -3.47 10.88 1.14
C PRO A 687 -4.67 10.17 1.78
N ASP A 688 -5.86 10.77 1.85
CA ASP A 688 -7.05 10.10 2.40
C ASP A 688 -7.57 8.96 1.50
N GLN A 689 -7.22 8.95 0.21
CA GLN A 689 -7.45 7.80 -0.67
C GLN A 689 -6.57 6.61 -0.27
N LEU A 690 -5.32 6.85 0.15
CA LEU A 690 -4.45 5.83 0.72
C LEU A 690 -4.94 5.40 2.11
N VAL A 691 -5.34 6.33 3.00
CA VAL A 691 -5.95 5.96 4.30
C VAL A 691 -7.16 5.05 4.10
N SER A 692 -8.03 5.38 3.14
CA SER A 692 -9.18 4.55 2.79
C SER A 692 -8.77 3.17 2.27
N ALA A 693 -7.72 3.09 1.43
CA ALA A 693 -7.20 1.81 0.95
C ALA A 693 -6.51 0.97 2.06
N LEU A 694 -5.84 1.60 3.03
CA LEU A 694 -5.30 0.92 4.22
C LEU A 694 -6.44 0.37 5.10
N ILE A 695 -7.53 1.13 5.26
CA ILE A 695 -8.75 0.72 5.96
C ILE A 695 -9.40 -0.47 5.26
N ASP A 696 -9.59 -0.41 3.93
CA ASP A 696 -10.12 -1.52 3.14
C ASP A 696 -9.20 -2.76 3.18
N ALA A 697 -7.87 -2.58 3.31
CA ALA A 697 -6.91 -3.67 3.47
C ALA A 697 -7.05 -4.38 4.83
N ASP A 698 -7.21 -3.64 5.93
CA ASP A 698 -7.53 -4.20 7.26
C ASP A 698 -8.85 -4.97 7.23
N ILE A 699 -9.90 -4.28 6.79
CA ILE A 699 -11.29 -4.74 6.81
C ILE A 699 -11.53 -5.87 5.80
N GLY A 700 -10.71 -5.97 4.76
CA GLY A 700 -10.73 -6.99 3.74
C GLY A 700 -10.23 -8.37 4.18
N THR A 701 -9.52 -8.48 5.30
CA THR A 701 -9.04 -9.77 5.85
C THR A 701 -10.16 -10.61 6.49
N ILE A 702 -11.25 -10.86 5.76
CA ILE A 702 -12.33 -11.76 6.18
C ILE A 702 -11.90 -13.20 5.84
N PRO A 703 -11.36 -14.02 6.76
CA PRO A 703 -11.04 -15.39 6.43
C PRO A 703 -12.33 -16.17 6.13
N TRP A 704 -12.32 -16.96 5.07
CA TRP A 704 -13.44 -17.85 4.74
C TRP A 704 -13.61 -18.96 5.80
N ASN A 705 -12.53 -19.31 6.52
CA ASN A 705 -12.54 -19.85 7.89
C ASN A 705 -11.21 -19.52 8.61
N VAL A 706 -11.27 -19.23 9.92
CA VAL A 706 -10.18 -19.17 10.94
C VAL A 706 -8.89 -18.38 10.61
N HIS A 707 -8.72 -17.21 11.27
CA HIS A 707 -7.47 -16.42 11.48
C HIS A 707 -6.64 -15.98 10.24
N TRP A 708 -5.84 -14.92 10.38
CA TRP A 708 -4.76 -14.60 9.44
C TRP A 708 -3.44 -15.18 9.98
N ASP A 709 -3.19 -16.44 9.64
CA ASP A 709 -2.04 -17.23 10.10
C ASP A 709 -0.86 -17.12 9.13
N VAL A 710 -0.07 -16.06 9.29
CA VAL A 710 1.18 -15.87 8.55
C VAL A 710 2.25 -16.77 9.14
N THR A 711 3.06 -17.38 8.27
CA THR A 711 4.25 -18.12 8.65
C THR A 711 5.35 -17.83 7.65
N PHE A 712 6.37 -17.13 8.10
CA PHE A 712 7.63 -17.03 7.36
C PHE A 712 8.39 -18.34 7.49
N PRO A 713 9.17 -18.75 6.47
CA PRO A 713 10.22 -19.74 6.68
C PRO A 713 11.16 -19.27 7.80
N PRO A 714 11.94 -20.17 8.43
CA PRO A 714 12.97 -19.76 9.36
C PRO A 714 13.86 -18.69 8.70
N PRO A 715 14.11 -17.54 9.37
CA PRO A 715 15.22 -16.68 9.00
C PRO A 715 16.50 -17.56 9.03
N PRO A 716 17.29 -17.68 7.95
CA PRO A 716 18.40 -18.65 7.95
C PRO A 716 19.55 -18.26 8.90
N TYR A 717 19.61 -16.98 9.29
CA TYR A 717 20.59 -16.35 10.17
C TYR A 717 20.97 -17.09 11.45
N GLY A 718 22.28 -17.05 11.75
CA GLY A 718 22.95 -17.62 12.93
C GLY A 718 22.64 -16.98 14.29
N THR A 719 21.47 -16.38 14.48
CA THR A 719 20.93 -16.18 15.83
C THR A 719 20.42 -17.51 16.38
N SER A 720 20.37 -17.69 17.71
CA SER A 720 20.12 -19.01 18.32
C SER A 720 18.67 -19.52 18.24
N SER A 721 17.90 -19.13 17.23
CA SER A 721 16.50 -19.50 17.01
C SER A 721 16.27 -20.08 15.61
N THR A 722 16.50 -21.38 15.46
CA THR A 722 16.27 -22.16 14.24
C THR A 722 14.78 -22.42 13.95
N LYS A 723 13.95 -21.36 13.99
CA LYS A 723 12.48 -21.47 13.98
C LYS A 723 11.84 -20.50 13.00
N SER A 724 10.84 -21.00 12.28
CA SER A 724 9.87 -20.21 11.50
C SER A 724 9.22 -19.14 12.38
N PHE A 725 9.11 -17.90 11.87
CA PHE A 725 8.32 -16.87 12.54
C PHE A 725 6.86 -16.96 12.09
N SER A 726 5.97 -17.32 13.00
CA SER A 726 4.53 -17.39 12.77
C SER A 726 3.81 -16.39 13.67
N PHE A 727 2.78 -15.71 13.14
CA PHE A 727 1.88 -14.89 13.94
C PHE A 727 0.45 -14.99 13.43
N GLN A 728 -0.51 -14.78 14.35
CA GLN A 728 -1.94 -14.76 14.05
C GLN A 728 -2.47 -13.36 14.32
N ARG A 729 -3.23 -12.77 13.39
CA ARG A 729 -4.06 -11.58 13.65
C ARG A 729 -5.44 -11.71 12.99
N ILE A 730 -6.31 -10.73 13.23
CA ILE A 730 -7.65 -10.62 12.62
C ILE A 730 -7.89 -9.14 12.31
N GLY A 731 -8.33 -8.81 11.10
CA GLY A 731 -8.60 -7.43 10.73
C GLY A 731 -10.02 -6.94 11.02
N GLY A 732 -10.27 -5.71 10.58
CA GLY A 732 -11.27 -4.81 11.16
C GLY A 732 -10.89 -4.30 12.56
N CYS A 733 -9.71 -4.67 13.07
CA CYS A 733 -9.22 -4.25 14.38
C CYS A 733 -8.58 -2.86 14.33
N VAL A 734 -7.97 -2.46 13.21
CA VAL A 734 -7.01 -1.34 13.18
C VAL A 734 -7.45 -0.17 12.30
N HIS A 735 -8.58 -0.24 11.59
CA HIS A 735 -9.08 0.85 10.74
C HIS A 735 -9.20 2.21 11.44
N LYS A 736 -9.63 2.23 12.71
CA LYS A 736 -9.62 3.44 13.55
C LYS A 736 -8.19 3.99 13.75
N VAL A 737 -7.25 3.13 14.11
CA VAL A 737 -5.83 3.46 14.29
C VAL A 737 -5.18 3.97 13.00
N ILE A 738 -5.52 3.36 11.86
CA ILE A 738 -5.07 3.81 10.54
C ILE A 738 -5.51 5.26 10.30
N ARG A 739 -6.77 5.61 10.60
CA ARG A 739 -7.24 7.01 10.51
C ARG A 739 -6.52 7.91 11.52
N TRP A 740 -6.39 7.49 12.78
CA TRP A 740 -5.74 8.29 13.83
C TRP A 740 -4.27 8.59 13.55
N ALA A 741 -3.51 7.64 12.98
CA ALA A 741 -2.09 7.83 12.72
C ALA A 741 -1.82 8.93 11.68
N PHE A 742 -2.76 9.17 10.77
CA PHE A 742 -2.73 10.30 9.83
C PHE A 742 -3.34 11.58 10.42
N GLU A 743 -4.42 11.48 11.21
CA GLU A 743 -4.98 12.59 12.00
C GLU A 743 -3.90 13.25 12.89
N VAL A 744 -3.14 12.43 13.62
CA VAL A 744 -2.03 12.83 14.49
C VAL A 744 -0.83 13.38 13.69
N GLN A 745 -0.77 13.15 12.37
CA GLN A 745 0.13 13.82 11.42
C GLN A 745 -0.54 15.01 10.69
N GLY A 746 -1.66 15.52 11.18
CA GLY A 746 -2.29 16.73 10.64
C GLY A 746 -3.13 16.52 9.38
N LEU A 747 -3.61 15.29 9.10
CA LEU A 747 -4.68 15.06 8.13
C LEU A 747 -6.04 15.42 8.76
N TYR A 748 -7.02 15.87 7.97
CA TYR A 748 -8.33 16.37 8.42
C TYR A 748 -8.31 17.76 9.10
N THR A 749 -7.50 18.67 8.60
CA THR A 749 -7.53 20.10 8.98
C THR A 749 -8.63 20.85 8.21
N ALA A 750 -9.02 22.05 8.66
CA ALA A 750 -10.02 22.83 7.94
C ALA A 750 -9.53 23.24 6.54
N ALA A 751 -10.38 23.08 5.52
CA ALA A 751 -10.03 23.37 4.13
C ALA A 751 -9.54 24.82 3.97
N GLY A 752 -8.47 25.01 3.18
CA GLY A 752 -7.83 26.31 2.95
C GLY A 752 -6.97 26.86 4.10
N THR A 753 -6.86 26.17 5.24
CA THR A 753 -6.07 26.63 6.40
C THR A 753 -4.71 25.94 6.50
N ILE A 754 -3.65 26.70 6.79
CA ILE A 754 -2.32 26.15 7.13
C ILE A 754 -2.31 25.80 8.61
N THR A 755 -2.14 24.52 8.94
CA THR A 755 -2.25 23.99 10.31
C THR A 755 -1.05 23.12 10.69
N ASN A 756 -0.14 23.69 11.48
CA ASN A 756 1.01 23.00 12.07
C ASN A 756 0.63 22.27 13.37
N ALA A 757 -0.37 21.40 13.32
CA ALA A 757 -0.94 20.70 14.46
C ALA A 757 -1.54 19.35 14.03
N PRO A 758 -1.97 18.48 14.96
CA PRO A 758 -2.88 17.38 14.65
C PRO A 758 -4.16 17.90 13.98
N GLY A 759 -4.76 17.08 13.13
CA GLY A 759 -6.04 17.38 12.49
C GLY A 759 -7.23 16.94 13.35
N LEU A 760 -8.43 17.05 12.78
CA LEU A 760 -9.66 16.95 13.56
C LEU A 760 -10.10 15.50 13.80
N PRO A 761 -10.68 15.21 14.98
CA PRO A 761 -11.39 13.96 15.23
C PRO A 761 -12.58 13.81 14.27
N PRO A 762 -13.13 12.58 14.12
CA PRO A 762 -14.44 12.39 13.49
C PRO A 762 -15.50 13.29 14.14
N PRO A 763 -16.58 13.69 13.43
CA PRO A 763 -17.62 14.54 14.00
C PRO A 763 -18.25 13.93 15.27
N VAL A 764 -18.43 12.62 15.33
CA VAL A 764 -18.76 11.87 16.55
C VAL A 764 -17.63 10.87 16.80
N ASP A 765 -17.02 10.93 17.99
CA ASP A 765 -15.87 10.10 18.37
C ASP A 765 -15.96 9.85 19.88
N ILE A 766 -16.66 8.79 20.26
CA ILE A 766 -16.92 8.45 21.67
C ILE A 766 -15.76 7.63 22.23
N TYR A 767 -15.48 7.78 23.53
CA TYR A 767 -14.38 7.03 24.13
C TYR A 767 -14.65 6.59 25.56
N ILE A 768 -14.11 5.44 25.93
CA ILE A 768 -13.84 5.07 27.32
C ILE A 768 -12.38 5.46 27.56
N LEU A 769 -12.10 6.27 28.59
CA LEU A 769 -10.75 6.80 28.80
C LEU A 769 -9.79 5.67 29.21
N ASP A 770 -8.64 5.62 28.54
CA ASP A 770 -7.51 4.75 28.89
C ASP A 770 -6.40 5.53 29.61
N ARG A 771 -5.29 4.83 29.90
CA ARG A 771 -4.15 5.38 30.64
C ARG A 771 -3.07 5.93 29.72
N ARG A 772 -3.37 6.22 28.44
CA ARG A 772 -2.40 6.81 27.52
C ARG A 772 -2.12 8.27 27.90
N PRO A 773 -0.87 8.75 27.75
CA PRO A 773 -0.57 10.16 27.96
C PRO A 773 -1.35 11.03 26.97
N LEU A 774 -1.86 12.19 27.42
CA LEU A 774 -2.67 13.09 26.59
C LEU A 774 -1.83 13.91 25.59
N SER A 775 -0.51 13.69 25.56
CA SER A 775 0.45 14.27 24.62
C SER A 775 1.54 13.26 24.24
N GLU A 776 2.10 13.38 23.03
CA GLU A 776 3.35 12.73 22.65
C GLU A 776 4.51 13.70 22.85
N VAL A 777 5.49 13.30 23.67
CA VAL A 777 6.80 13.97 23.77
C VAL A 777 7.61 13.60 22.54
N THR A 778 7.92 14.57 21.67
CA THR A 778 8.83 14.36 20.53
C THR A 778 10.21 14.99 20.79
N PRO A 779 11.26 14.64 20.04
CA PRO A 779 12.56 15.34 20.10
C PRO A 779 12.53 16.82 19.63
N CYS A 780 11.36 17.36 19.28
CA CYS A 780 11.16 18.69 18.72
C CYS A 780 10.27 19.57 19.61
N ASP A 781 9.12 19.04 20.04
CA ASP A 781 8.09 19.68 20.89
C ASP A 781 7.17 18.60 21.48
N ASP A 782 6.40 18.94 22.52
CA ASP A 782 5.27 18.13 22.97
C ASP A 782 4.03 18.38 22.09
N ILE A 783 3.42 17.31 21.55
CA ILE A 783 2.19 17.39 20.77
C ILE A 783 1.01 16.97 21.65
N ALA A 784 0.17 17.91 22.04
CA ALA A 784 -1.06 17.61 22.80
C ALA A 784 -2.17 17.06 21.88
N TYR A 785 -2.85 16.00 22.35
CA TYR A 785 -3.99 15.38 21.67
C TYR A 785 -5.28 15.44 22.49
N GLY A 786 -5.18 15.36 23.83
CA GLY A 786 -6.33 15.33 24.73
C GLY A 786 -6.90 13.92 24.99
N PRO A 787 -8.02 13.81 25.75
CA PRO A 787 -8.58 12.54 26.18
C PRO A 787 -9.31 11.80 25.06
N GLY A 788 -9.19 10.47 25.03
CA GLY A 788 -9.77 9.62 23.98
C GLY A 788 -9.00 9.65 22.65
N SER A 789 -7.90 10.41 22.59
CA SER A 789 -7.01 10.47 21.44
C SER A 789 -6.01 9.32 21.39
N TYR A 790 -5.50 9.11 20.18
CA TYR A 790 -4.48 8.13 19.92
C TYR A 790 -3.07 8.62 20.25
N ASN A 791 -2.36 7.87 21.11
CA ASN A 791 -0.94 8.04 21.41
C ASN A 791 -0.28 6.65 21.42
N PRO A 792 0.85 6.42 20.70
CA PRO A 792 1.53 5.13 20.74
C PRO A 792 2.09 4.81 22.13
N VAL A 793 1.79 3.60 22.62
CA VAL A 793 2.27 3.08 23.91
C VAL A 793 2.66 1.61 23.75
N SER A 794 3.48 1.11 24.68
CA SER A 794 3.74 -0.33 24.78
C SER A 794 2.44 -1.09 25.03
N LEU A 795 2.20 -2.16 24.26
CA LEU A 795 1.04 -3.05 24.44
C LEU A 795 1.33 -4.22 25.38
N ASP A 796 2.36 -4.13 26.22
CA ASP A 796 2.75 -5.22 27.11
C ASP A 796 1.63 -5.59 28.09
N TRP A 797 1.52 -6.88 28.39
CA TRP A 797 0.50 -7.42 29.26
C TRP A 797 1.04 -8.63 30.01
N ASP A 798 1.21 -8.50 31.32
CA ASP A 798 1.60 -9.61 32.19
C ASP A 798 0.45 -10.65 32.29
N PRO A 799 0.67 -11.92 31.88
CA PRO A 799 -0.30 -12.99 32.10
C PRO A 799 -0.62 -13.24 33.58
N GLN A 800 0.21 -12.76 34.52
CA GLN A 800 0.02 -12.86 35.96
C GLN A 800 -0.63 -11.62 36.60
N GLN A 801 -0.86 -10.53 35.85
CA GLN A 801 -1.43 -9.26 36.34
C GLN A 801 -2.60 -9.48 37.31
N SER A 802 -2.49 -8.99 38.53
CA SER A 802 -3.54 -8.94 39.54
C SER A 802 -4.34 -7.64 39.44
N GLY A 803 -5.45 -7.54 40.20
CA GLY A 803 -6.20 -6.27 40.31
C GLY A 803 -5.53 -5.21 41.20
N SER A 804 -4.39 -5.52 41.81
CA SER A 804 -3.58 -4.61 42.62
C SER A 804 -2.37 -4.05 41.88
N ASP A 805 -2.00 -4.64 40.74
CA ASP A 805 -0.86 -4.18 39.95
C ASP A 805 -1.21 -2.95 39.12
N ALA A 806 -0.23 -2.09 38.86
CA ALA A 806 -0.40 -0.91 38.01
C ALA A 806 -0.76 -1.35 36.57
N PRO A 807 -1.96 -1.05 36.06
CA PRO A 807 -2.36 -1.56 34.75
C PRO A 807 -1.60 -0.83 33.61
N PRO A 808 -1.24 -1.56 32.52
CA PRO A 808 -0.61 -1.01 31.34
C PRO A 808 -1.32 0.23 30.77
N LEU A 809 -0.58 1.08 30.05
CA LEU A 809 -1.08 2.36 29.54
C LEU A 809 -2.25 2.23 28.55
N TRP A 810 -2.41 1.06 27.91
CA TRP A 810 -3.51 0.77 26.99
C TRP A 810 -4.79 0.25 27.67
N GLN A 811 -4.74 -0.10 28.96
CA GLN A 811 -5.93 -0.49 29.73
C GLN A 811 -6.71 0.75 30.17
N ALA A 812 -8.00 0.57 30.48
CA ALA A 812 -8.88 1.65 30.86
C ALA A 812 -8.38 2.34 32.15
N ASP A 813 -8.64 3.64 32.26
CA ASP A 813 -8.30 4.37 33.48
C ASP A 813 -9.16 3.93 34.67
N GLN A 814 -8.59 4.05 35.88
CA GLN A 814 -9.24 3.66 37.13
C GLN A 814 -10.52 4.47 37.41
N ASP A 815 -10.60 5.70 36.92
CA ASP A 815 -11.82 6.52 36.98
C ASP A 815 -12.76 6.25 35.80
N ALA A 816 -12.32 5.57 34.73
CA ALA A 816 -13.13 5.26 33.55
C ALA A 816 -13.97 3.99 33.73
N ILE A 817 -13.42 2.95 34.38
CA ILE A 817 -14.15 1.72 34.75
C ILE A 817 -13.95 1.43 36.25
N VAL A 818 -14.99 1.68 37.04
CA VAL A 818 -14.98 1.46 38.50
C VAL A 818 -15.77 0.20 38.84
N VAL A 819 -15.13 -0.81 39.46
CA VAL A 819 -15.76 -2.05 39.89
C VAL A 819 -15.77 -2.13 41.42
N SER A 820 -16.96 -2.26 42.04
CA SER A 820 -17.09 -2.37 43.49
C SER A 820 -18.37 -3.11 43.89
N GLY A 821 -18.26 -4.11 44.78
CA GLY A 821 -19.41 -4.77 45.41
C GLY A 821 -20.43 -5.39 44.44
N GLY A 822 -20.00 -5.94 43.30
CA GLY A 822 -20.89 -6.47 42.26
C GLY A 822 -21.56 -5.41 41.38
N LYS A 823 -21.20 -4.14 41.54
CA LYS A 823 -21.57 -3.01 40.67
C LYS A 823 -20.38 -2.64 39.79
N ILE A 824 -20.69 -2.14 38.59
CA ILE A 824 -19.69 -1.56 37.68
C ILE A 824 -20.22 -0.21 37.21
N SER A 825 -19.37 0.80 37.22
CA SER A 825 -19.60 2.09 36.57
C SER A 825 -18.63 2.26 35.40
N VAL A 826 -19.12 2.78 34.28
CA VAL A 826 -18.34 3.09 33.09
C VAL A 826 -18.62 4.53 32.67
N LYS A 827 -17.57 5.34 32.49
CA LYS A 827 -17.69 6.71 31.97
C LYS A 827 -17.35 6.74 30.48
N VAL A 828 -18.16 7.44 29.68
CA VAL A 828 -17.93 7.61 28.23
C VAL A 828 -17.87 9.09 27.87
N GLY A 829 -16.78 9.53 27.25
CA GLY A 829 -16.61 10.88 26.71
C GLY A 829 -16.98 10.97 25.22
N ASN A 830 -16.89 12.19 24.67
CA ASN A 830 -17.00 12.45 23.24
C ASN A 830 -15.93 13.48 22.85
N ARG A 831 -14.99 13.06 21.99
CA ARG A 831 -13.88 13.86 21.45
C ARG A 831 -14.28 14.62 20.19
N GLY A 832 -15.31 14.14 19.48
CA GLY A 832 -15.80 14.72 18.24
C GLY A 832 -16.48 16.09 18.42
N SER A 833 -16.68 16.81 17.32
CA SER A 833 -17.27 18.16 17.29
C SER A 833 -18.81 18.18 17.31
N GLN A 834 -19.46 17.01 17.27
CA GLN A 834 -20.92 16.85 17.18
C GLN A 834 -21.47 15.97 18.31
N GLN A 835 -22.74 16.18 18.64
CA GLN A 835 -23.42 15.44 19.70
C GLN A 835 -23.62 13.96 19.34
N ALA A 836 -22.95 13.08 20.08
CA ALA A 836 -23.16 11.63 20.00
C ALA A 836 -24.54 11.28 20.56
N LYS A 837 -25.38 10.61 19.77
CA LYS A 837 -26.77 10.26 20.13
C LYS A 837 -26.95 8.75 20.31
N ASN A 838 -27.85 8.35 21.21
CA ASN A 838 -28.21 6.95 21.43
C ASN A 838 -26.99 6.05 21.80
N VAL A 839 -25.98 6.64 22.45
CA VAL A 839 -24.77 5.95 22.92
C VAL A 839 -25.15 4.92 23.96
N LYS A 840 -24.80 3.66 23.70
CA LYS A 840 -25.08 2.52 24.58
C LYS A 840 -23.78 1.91 25.05
N VAL A 841 -23.78 1.41 26.27
CA VAL A 841 -22.66 0.65 26.82
C VAL A 841 -23.13 -0.77 27.13
N SER A 842 -22.31 -1.77 26.78
CA SER A 842 -22.43 -3.15 27.25
C SER A 842 -21.17 -3.51 28.02
N VAL A 843 -21.35 -4.05 29.23
CA VAL A 843 -20.22 -4.54 30.05
C VAL A 843 -20.29 -6.06 30.15
N TRP A 844 -19.12 -6.69 30.03
CA TRP A 844 -18.93 -8.12 30.10
C TRP A 844 -17.81 -8.46 31.08
N TRP A 845 -17.85 -9.66 31.64
CA TRP A 845 -16.77 -10.19 32.47
C TRP A 845 -16.39 -11.62 32.08
N HIS A 846 -15.14 -11.98 32.36
CA HIS A 846 -14.57 -13.30 32.09
C HIS A 846 -13.65 -13.73 33.23
N ALA A 847 -13.81 -14.96 33.74
CA ALA A 847 -12.95 -15.47 34.81
C ALA A 847 -11.60 -15.90 34.23
N TRP A 848 -10.52 -15.26 34.68
CA TRP A 848 -9.18 -15.43 34.14
C TRP A 848 -8.23 -15.93 35.23
N PRO A 849 -8.06 -17.25 35.41
CA PRO A 849 -7.15 -17.83 36.40
C PRO A 849 -5.72 -17.31 36.26
N SER A 850 -4.96 -17.24 37.36
CA SER A 850 -3.54 -16.90 37.28
C SER A 850 -2.77 -17.96 36.48
N GLY A 851 -1.78 -17.53 35.70
CA GLY A 851 -0.96 -18.40 34.85
C GLY A 851 -1.62 -18.92 33.57
N SER A 852 -2.92 -18.68 33.32
CA SER A 852 -3.55 -19.01 32.03
C SER A 852 -3.36 -17.88 31.01
N ALA A 853 -3.31 -18.22 29.72
CA ALA A 853 -3.32 -17.24 28.64
C ALA A 853 -4.54 -16.28 28.75
N PRO A 854 -4.44 -15.02 28.29
CA PRO A 854 -5.56 -14.09 28.27
C PRO A 854 -6.75 -14.60 27.43
N PRO A 855 -8.01 -14.33 27.84
CA PRO A 855 -9.18 -14.79 27.11
C PRO A 855 -9.33 -14.05 25.77
N LYS A 856 -9.60 -14.78 24.68
CA LYS A 856 -10.03 -14.19 23.40
C LYS A 856 -11.47 -13.67 23.51
N TRP A 857 -11.76 -12.54 22.86
CA TRP A 857 -13.12 -12.06 22.63
C TRP A 857 -13.85 -12.97 21.62
N ASN A 858 -15.15 -13.23 21.82
CA ASN A 858 -15.98 -14.03 20.89
C ASN A 858 -15.45 -15.44 20.56
N ASP A 859 -14.69 -16.09 21.44
CA ASP A 859 -14.21 -17.46 21.25
C ASP A 859 -15.34 -18.52 21.36
N PRO A 860 -15.57 -19.38 20.35
CA PRO A 860 -16.52 -20.49 20.40
C PRO A 860 -15.84 -21.84 20.68
N SER A 861 -14.51 -21.88 20.87
CA SER A 861 -13.74 -23.13 20.92
C SER A 861 -14.21 -24.05 22.04
N PRO A 862 -14.35 -25.37 21.82
CA PRO A 862 -14.73 -26.32 22.87
C PRO A 862 -13.80 -26.23 24.08
N GLY A 863 -14.36 -26.06 25.27
CA GLY A 863 -13.61 -25.86 26.53
C GLY A 863 -13.30 -24.40 26.87
N SER A 864 -13.48 -23.45 25.94
CA SER A 864 -13.43 -22.01 26.29
C SER A 864 -14.59 -21.64 27.22
N THR A 865 -14.30 -20.84 28.25
CA THR A 865 -15.35 -20.27 29.11
C THR A 865 -15.99 -19.07 28.39
N PRO A 866 -17.32 -18.98 28.27
CA PRO A 866 -17.97 -17.87 27.58
C PRO A 866 -17.94 -16.58 28.42
N TRP A 867 -17.81 -15.45 27.74
CA TRP A 867 -17.99 -14.11 28.32
C TRP A 867 -19.41 -13.94 28.89
N LYS A 868 -19.50 -13.37 30.09
CA LYS A 868 -20.77 -13.19 30.81
C LYS A 868 -21.19 -11.73 30.78
N LYS A 869 -22.40 -11.45 30.32
CA LYS A 869 -22.98 -10.10 30.32
C LYS A 869 -23.24 -9.60 31.74
N CYS A 870 -23.03 -8.31 31.94
CA CYS A 870 -23.56 -7.56 33.08
C CYS A 870 -24.97 -7.05 32.73
N THR A 871 -25.73 -6.60 33.73
CA THR A 871 -27.10 -6.09 33.59
C THR A 871 -27.14 -4.59 33.90
N PRO A 872 -27.74 -3.74 33.04
CA PRO A 872 -28.36 -4.05 31.74
C PRO A 872 -27.32 -4.34 30.63
N SER A 873 -27.71 -5.04 29.55
CA SER A 873 -26.87 -5.17 28.35
C SER A 873 -27.71 -5.28 27.07
N PRO A 874 -27.66 -4.28 26.15
CA PRO A 874 -27.01 -2.97 26.33
C PRO A 874 -27.72 -2.12 27.39
N SER A 875 -27.07 -1.03 27.81
CA SER A 875 -27.71 0.04 28.56
C SER A 875 -28.84 0.71 27.74
N PRO A 876 -29.74 1.47 28.39
CA PRO A 876 -30.46 2.54 27.72
C PRO A 876 -29.49 3.46 26.96
N GLY A 877 -29.92 3.99 25.82
CA GLY A 877 -29.14 4.94 25.04
C GLY A 877 -29.09 6.31 25.73
N LYS A 878 -27.93 6.96 25.71
CA LYS A 878 -27.72 8.32 26.21
C LYS A 878 -27.20 9.24 25.10
N THR A 879 -27.13 10.53 25.42
CA THR A 879 -26.58 11.58 24.55
C THR A 879 -25.34 12.16 25.21
N ILE A 880 -24.26 12.35 24.45
CA ILE A 880 -22.96 12.82 24.95
C ILE A 880 -22.50 14.02 24.11
N ASN A 881 -22.37 15.18 24.76
CA ASN A 881 -21.97 16.42 24.09
C ASN A 881 -20.45 16.51 23.93
N PRO A 882 -19.94 17.12 22.84
CA PRO A 882 -18.53 17.48 22.67
C PRO A 882 -17.96 18.21 23.88
N GLY A 883 -16.77 17.82 24.33
CA GLY A 883 -16.02 18.50 25.40
C GLY A 883 -16.68 18.51 26.78
N ALA A 884 -17.85 17.88 26.95
CA ALA A 884 -18.51 17.76 28.25
C ALA A 884 -17.86 16.66 29.12
N PRO A 885 -17.99 16.72 30.46
CA PRO A 885 -17.52 15.65 31.33
C PRO A 885 -18.11 14.27 30.94
N PRO A 886 -17.30 13.20 30.94
CA PRO A 886 -17.73 11.86 30.57
C PRO A 886 -19.00 11.37 31.29
N VAL A 887 -19.95 10.83 30.52
CA VAL A 887 -21.27 10.42 30.99
C VAL A 887 -21.21 9.02 31.60
N GLU A 888 -21.75 8.89 32.81
CA GLU A 888 -21.71 7.66 33.61
C GLU A 888 -22.81 6.65 33.22
N PHE A 889 -22.45 5.37 33.06
CA PHE A 889 -23.33 4.23 32.83
C PHE A 889 -23.15 3.18 33.94
N LYS A 890 -24.25 2.64 34.49
CA LYS A 890 -24.22 1.77 35.69
C LYS A 890 -24.73 0.37 35.37
N PHE A 891 -24.02 -0.62 35.92
CA PHE A 891 -24.24 -2.04 35.69
C PHE A 891 -24.12 -2.83 37.00
N THR A 892 -24.69 -4.03 36.97
CA THR A 892 -24.59 -5.03 38.04
C THR A 892 -24.21 -6.39 37.45
N PHE A 893 -23.50 -7.20 38.23
CA PHE A 893 -23.13 -8.56 37.86
C PHE A 893 -22.98 -9.40 39.13
N ASN A 894 -23.02 -10.72 38.96
CA ASN A 894 -22.63 -11.65 40.02
C ASN A 894 -21.11 -11.88 39.88
N PRO A 895 -20.25 -11.24 40.72
CA PRO A 895 -18.81 -11.47 40.65
C PRO A 895 -18.47 -12.93 40.95
N PRO A 896 -17.35 -13.44 40.42
CA PRO A 896 -16.88 -14.77 40.77
C PRO A 896 -16.50 -14.87 42.25
N SER A 897 -16.23 -16.09 42.69
CA SER A 897 -15.74 -16.44 44.03
C SER A 897 -14.59 -15.55 44.50
N THR A 898 -14.51 -15.33 45.81
CA THR A 898 -13.35 -14.73 46.49
C THR A 898 -12.06 -15.45 46.07
N GLY A 899 -10.96 -14.72 45.92
CA GLY A 899 -9.69 -15.23 45.36
C GLY A 899 -9.68 -15.43 43.84
N THR A 900 -10.80 -15.26 43.12
CA THR A 900 -10.85 -15.45 41.65
C THR A 900 -10.54 -14.16 40.91
N ARG A 901 -9.47 -14.16 40.09
CA ARG A 901 -9.17 -13.09 39.12
C ARG A 901 -10.15 -13.12 37.94
N TYR A 902 -10.55 -11.95 37.45
CA TYR A 902 -11.39 -11.79 36.27
C TYR A 902 -11.05 -10.53 35.48
N VAL A 903 -11.38 -10.54 34.19
CA VAL A 903 -11.31 -9.37 33.30
C VAL A 903 -12.70 -8.76 33.20
N VAL A 904 -12.76 -7.42 33.16
CA VAL A 904 -13.97 -6.67 32.78
C VAL A 904 -13.70 -5.94 31.47
N LEU A 905 -14.59 -6.11 30.50
CA LEU A 905 -14.57 -5.41 29.21
C LEU A 905 -15.84 -4.58 29.07
N ALA A 906 -15.69 -3.27 28.92
CA ALA A 906 -16.75 -2.33 28.59
C ALA A 906 -16.67 -1.96 27.10
N ILE A 907 -17.84 -1.88 26.47
CA ILE A 907 -18.02 -1.63 25.04
C ILE A 907 -19.04 -0.51 24.89
N ALA A 908 -18.60 0.69 24.49
CA ALA A 908 -19.47 1.77 24.04
C ALA A 908 -19.79 1.61 22.55
N THR A 909 -20.98 2.04 22.09
CA THR A 909 -21.34 2.04 20.66
C THR A 909 -22.49 3.01 20.41
N CYS A 910 -22.47 3.70 19.27
CA CYS A 910 -23.59 4.44 18.72
C CYS A 910 -23.68 4.26 17.20
N GLY A 911 -24.72 4.83 16.57
CA GLY A 911 -24.91 4.69 15.12
C GLY A 911 -23.88 5.46 14.28
N ASP A 912 -23.33 6.54 14.84
CA ASP A 912 -22.37 7.44 14.21
C ASP A 912 -20.91 7.00 14.44
N ASP A 913 -20.67 6.26 15.53
CA ASP A 913 -19.38 5.68 15.92
C ASP A 913 -19.64 4.33 16.61
N ALA A 914 -19.51 3.26 15.82
CA ALA A 914 -19.71 1.90 16.26
C ALA A 914 -18.35 1.27 16.64
N ALA A 915 -18.32 0.56 17.77
CA ALA A 915 -17.14 -0.21 18.16
C ALA A 915 -16.83 -1.34 17.16
N ASN A 916 -15.55 -1.72 17.08
CA ASN A 916 -15.02 -2.81 16.25
C ASN A 916 -15.63 -4.18 16.64
N THR A 917 -16.21 -4.27 17.85
CA THR A 917 -16.93 -5.45 18.34
C THR A 917 -18.41 -5.49 17.94
N ASP A 918 -18.99 -4.40 17.43
CA ASP A 918 -20.43 -4.30 17.21
C ASP A 918 -20.87 -5.19 16.02
N PRO A 919 -21.76 -6.20 16.24
CA PRO A 919 -22.17 -7.14 15.20
C PRO A 919 -22.97 -6.54 14.03
N THR A 920 -23.29 -5.24 14.07
CA THR A 920 -23.89 -4.52 12.93
C THR A 920 -22.85 -4.17 11.86
N THR A 921 -21.60 -3.91 12.26
CA THR A 921 -20.49 -3.50 11.37
C THR A 921 -20.05 -4.60 10.41
N LEU A 922 -20.19 -5.88 10.82
CA LEU A 922 -19.69 -7.06 10.10
C LEU A 922 -18.16 -7.02 9.81
N LEU A 923 -17.39 -6.33 10.66
CA LEU A 923 -15.92 -6.41 10.68
C LEU A 923 -15.47 -7.82 11.09
N PRO A 924 -14.33 -8.36 10.59
CA PRO A 924 -13.89 -9.72 10.95
C PRO A 924 -13.77 -9.94 12.46
N CYS A 925 -13.19 -8.97 13.19
CA CYS A 925 -13.09 -8.95 14.65
C CYS A 925 -14.45 -8.96 15.40
N SER A 926 -15.53 -8.45 14.79
CA SER A 926 -16.88 -8.53 15.38
C SER A 926 -17.46 -9.95 15.32
N GLN A 927 -16.93 -10.81 14.43
CA GLN A 927 -17.45 -12.15 14.14
C GLN A 927 -16.55 -13.30 14.61
N LEU A 928 -15.27 -13.05 14.90
CA LEU A 928 -14.23 -14.07 15.08
C LEU A 928 -13.50 -14.00 16.44
N PRO A 929 -12.78 -15.07 16.86
CA PRO A 929 -12.08 -15.16 18.15
C PRO A 929 -10.89 -14.20 18.25
N THR A 930 -11.11 -12.98 18.73
CA THR A 930 -10.14 -11.89 18.61
C THR A 930 -9.33 -11.71 19.89
N ALA A 931 -8.00 -11.59 19.80
CA ALA A 931 -7.17 -11.31 20.97
C ALA A 931 -7.44 -9.89 21.50
N LEU A 932 -7.61 -9.72 22.81
CA LEU A 932 -7.96 -8.42 23.40
C LEU A 932 -6.88 -7.35 23.16
N ILE A 933 -5.62 -7.77 23.01
CA ILE A 933 -4.45 -6.93 22.67
C ILE A 933 -4.45 -6.43 21.21
N ASP A 934 -5.15 -7.10 20.29
CA ASP A 934 -5.39 -6.57 18.93
C ASP A 934 -6.64 -5.67 18.87
N LEU A 935 -7.51 -5.74 19.87
CA LEU A 935 -8.86 -5.22 19.82
C LEU A 935 -9.06 -3.95 20.66
N VAL A 936 -8.77 -4.02 21.97
CA VAL A 936 -8.97 -2.92 22.92
C VAL A 936 -8.05 -1.72 22.68
N PRO A 937 -6.71 -1.87 22.51
CA PRO A 937 -5.85 -0.71 22.26
C PRO A 937 -6.14 0.00 20.93
N ASN A 938 -6.91 -0.62 20.03
CA ASN A 938 -7.13 -0.16 18.66
C ASN A 938 -8.57 0.37 18.42
N ASP A 939 -9.39 0.46 19.48
CA ASP A 939 -10.74 1.03 19.46
C ASP A 939 -11.02 1.77 20.77
N ASN A 940 -11.07 3.10 20.72
CA ASN A 940 -11.30 3.97 21.88
C ASN A 940 -12.69 3.78 22.51
N ASN A 941 -13.63 3.12 21.82
CA ASN A 941 -14.93 2.76 22.35
C ASN A 941 -14.85 1.58 23.35
N LEU A 942 -13.70 0.91 23.45
CA LEU A 942 -13.46 -0.25 24.30
C LEU A 942 -12.60 0.14 25.51
N GLY A 943 -12.96 -0.37 26.67
CA GLY A 943 -12.16 -0.24 27.88
C GLY A 943 -12.06 -1.56 28.61
N LEU A 944 -10.84 -1.93 29.03
CA LEU A 944 -10.56 -3.18 29.74
C LEU A 944 -9.86 -2.88 31.06
N ILE A 945 -10.25 -3.60 32.12
CA ILE A 945 -9.47 -3.70 33.36
C ILE A 945 -9.38 -5.16 33.84
N VAL A 946 -8.32 -5.45 34.58
CA VAL A 946 -8.16 -6.70 35.33
C VAL A 946 -8.57 -6.46 36.78
N VAL A 947 -9.36 -7.37 37.36
CA VAL A 947 -9.85 -7.28 38.73
C VAL A 947 -9.48 -8.55 39.51
N GLY A 948 -8.81 -8.35 40.63
CA GLY A 948 -8.60 -9.36 41.66
C GLY A 948 -9.63 -9.15 42.76
N ARG A 949 -10.24 -10.23 43.24
CA ARG A 949 -11.09 -10.21 44.43
C ARG A 949 -10.28 -10.82 45.59
N PRO A 950 -9.74 -10.02 46.52
CA PRO A 950 -9.12 -10.57 47.74
C PRO A 950 -10.17 -11.33 48.56
#